data_AF-A0A964L3M5-F1
#
_entry.id   AF-A0A964L3M5-F1
#
_cell.length_a   1.000
_cell.length_b   1.000
_cell.length_c   1.000
_cell.angle_alpha   90.00
_cell.angle_beta   90.00
_cell.angle_gamma   90.00
#
_symmetry.space_group_name_H-M   'P 1'
#
loop_
_entity.id
_entity.type
_entity.pdbx_description
1 polymer ?
#
loop_
_entity_poly.entity_id
_entity_poly.type
_entity_poly.pdbx_seq_one_letter_code
_entity_poly.pdbx_strand_id
1 'polypeptide(L)'
;MTRRFVRLMRALLTVAVCAIVLWAFVTVGTRELNRFWALDSRTELVVMHWSGEGGQEEDQIVEDALRTFERDHPTLRVRRINPGDAGSFYTKLQTMMASGDPPDVFYVGSERIPAFVTLGLLAPLDGLLAADARSQVSDRLDLAAFYPATVAAFQYDGEQCGRGALYGIPKDFTTVGFYWNKDLFARAGLQPPSANWSWDEFIADARAIGRLPGCTGAEFVTWPAMVRAYLMSDGLDVKGSSFDDLRTSDPKVLAALERLRSWRHDESGALTSGKSKIATGSSVFLSGKVGLAGPFGRWVVPSYRKIPSPAAGGFEWDFAPLPRGEVESNIVLTVSWSISSESKHPEEAWKLVRFLSGEQNQRALAQLGLAIPTIRRAAESESFADPTQAPANDQGFLDAAEHARIVDWPPDPQFEALLGSRLDQGLKTGDLPLAEAVANFERDWKAQRQSPLRSDSMPPMPWKWLSWIAIAFVIIGIVAATLKLRGGALTLARRSEERVGFLLASPWIIGFALFMVFPIGMSLALAFARWKGVSPLGAADFAGTANFEQLLAFDHRFRASLWVTAYYAIIAVPAGQVLALLAALLMNAKLRGIHLFRAAWYLPSVLAGVGVAVLWRWIFDADGGLLNSAIQPLLTPLGLTAPEWFGIDARIWGAPAFALMSLWFMGATMIVYLAGLQQIPSELYEAASIDGASKRRQFWSVTLPMLSPIILFNVIMALIASFQIFTQAFVMTGGEPGDLTRFYVLYLYNQGFEFYEMGYASAMAWLLLLIVLGLTVLILRTSNRWVHAEGLRT
;
A
#
# COMPACT_ATOMS: atom_id res chain seq x y z
N MET A 1 19.91 3.14 48.84
CA MET A 1 19.19 1.90 48.47
C MET A 1 20.18 0.75 48.37
N THR A 2 20.02 -0.30 49.18
CA THR A 2 21.01 -1.38 49.34
C THR A 2 20.98 -2.36 48.14
N ARG A 3 22.16 -2.83 47.70
CA ARG A 3 22.33 -3.81 46.59
C ARG A 3 21.42 -5.05 46.72
N ARG A 4 21.03 -5.43 47.94
CA ARG A 4 20.08 -6.53 48.21
C ARG A 4 18.66 -6.22 47.73
N PHE A 5 18.17 -4.99 47.91
CA PHE A 5 16.85 -4.57 47.45
C PHE A 5 16.76 -4.60 45.92
N VAL A 6 17.80 -4.12 45.22
CA VAL A 6 17.87 -4.15 43.74
C VAL A 6 17.93 -5.59 43.21
N ARG A 7 18.65 -6.51 43.87
CA ARG A 7 18.68 -7.93 43.49
C ARG A 7 17.32 -8.61 43.72
N LEU A 8 16.66 -8.33 44.83
CA LEU A 8 15.33 -8.86 45.14
C LEU A 8 14.29 -8.37 44.12
N MET A 9 14.30 -7.06 43.83
CA MET A 9 13.45 -6.44 42.79
C MET A 9 13.68 -7.06 41.41
N ARG A 10 14.95 -7.26 41.00
CA ARG A 10 15.26 -7.92 39.73
C ARG A 10 14.80 -9.38 39.69
N ALA A 11 14.96 -10.12 40.79
CA ALA A 11 14.49 -11.50 40.87
C ALA A 11 12.96 -11.58 40.78
N LEU A 12 12.25 -10.71 41.51
CA LEU A 12 10.78 -10.61 41.44
C LEU A 12 10.28 -10.21 40.05
N LEU A 13 10.91 -9.22 39.41
CA LEU A 13 10.61 -8.84 38.02
C LEU A 13 10.86 -10.00 37.05
N THR A 14 11.96 -10.74 37.22
CA THR A 14 12.28 -11.89 36.37
C THR A 14 11.23 -12.99 36.51
N VAL A 15 10.85 -13.32 37.75
CA VAL A 15 9.81 -14.32 38.04
C VAL A 15 8.45 -13.86 37.49
N ALA A 16 8.10 -12.58 37.65
CA ALA A 16 6.85 -12.03 37.12
C ALA A 16 6.81 -12.08 35.59
N VAL A 17 7.90 -11.70 34.91
CA VAL A 17 8.00 -11.79 33.44
C VAL A 17 7.91 -13.24 32.98
N CYS A 18 8.64 -14.16 33.61
CA CYS A 18 8.55 -15.58 33.28
C CYS A 18 7.13 -16.13 33.50
N ALA A 19 6.47 -15.76 34.60
CA ALA A 19 5.10 -16.18 34.88
C ALA A 19 4.09 -15.62 33.86
N ILE A 20 4.22 -14.35 33.46
CA ILE A 20 3.38 -13.72 32.43
C ILE A 20 3.59 -14.41 31.08
N VAL A 21 4.85 -14.67 30.70
CA VAL A 21 5.17 -15.36 29.45
C VAL A 21 4.61 -16.78 29.46
N LEU A 22 4.84 -17.54 30.54
CA LEU A 22 4.31 -18.90 30.67
C LEU A 22 2.78 -18.90 30.64
N TRP A 23 2.14 -18.00 31.38
CA TRP A 23 0.69 -17.84 31.40
C TRP A 23 0.16 -17.49 30.01
N ALA A 24 0.81 -16.59 29.27
CA ALA A 24 0.41 -16.26 27.90
C ALA A 24 0.52 -17.48 26.97
N PHE A 25 1.64 -18.21 27.00
CA PHE A 25 1.82 -19.42 26.18
C PHE A 25 0.83 -20.53 26.56
N VAL A 26 0.58 -20.75 27.85
CA VAL A 26 -0.39 -21.74 28.33
C VAL A 26 -1.81 -21.31 27.98
N THR A 27 -2.15 -20.03 28.07
CA THR A 27 -3.51 -19.53 27.75
C THR A 27 -3.77 -19.63 26.25
N VAL A 28 -2.80 -19.26 25.41
CA VAL A 28 -2.90 -19.45 23.95
C VAL A 28 -2.93 -20.93 23.61
N GLY A 29 -2.01 -21.72 24.16
CA GLY A 29 -1.91 -23.16 23.92
C GLY A 29 -3.18 -23.90 24.34
N THR A 30 -3.73 -23.60 25.52
CA THR A 30 -5.00 -24.19 25.99
C THR A 30 -6.20 -23.67 25.20
N ARG A 31 -6.21 -22.41 24.73
CA ARG A 31 -7.27 -21.92 23.85
C ARG A 31 -7.26 -22.64 22.50
N GLU A 32 -6.10 -22.81 21.89
CA GLU A 32 -5.99 -23.52 20.60
C GLU A 32 -6.22 -25.04 20.78
N LEU A 33 -5.73 -25.65 21.86
CA LEU A 33 -6.05 -27.04 22.21
C LEU A 33 -7.56 -27.21 22.44
N ASN A 34 -8.17 -26.38 23.28
CA ASN A 34 -9.62 -26.42 23.52
C ASN A 34 -10.40 -26.16 22.24
N ARG A 35 -9.87 -25.38 21.29
CA ARG A 35 -10.48 -25.20 19.96
C ARG A 35 -10.33 -26.43 19.07
N PHE A 36 -9.21 -27.14 19.17
CA PHE A 36 -8.95 -28.41 18.49
C PHE A 36 -9.80 -29.56 19.04
N TRP A 37 -10.09 -29.53 20.36
CA TRP A 37 -10.90 -30.53 21.07
C TRP A 37 -12.37 -30.12 21.24
N ALA A 38 -12.71 -28.85 21.02
CA ALA A 38 -14.10 -28.40 20.93
C ALA A 38 -14.68 -28.92 19.63
N LEU A 39 -15.29 -30.10 19.73
CA LEU A 39 -16.24 -30.63 18.76
C LEU A 39 -17.48 -29.74 18.78
N ASP A 40 -17.36 -28.52 18.27
CA ASP A 40 -18.53 -27.71 17.91
C ASP A 40 -19.14 -28.39 16.70
N SER A 41 -20.31 -29.01 16.86
CA SER A 41 -20.98 -29.77 15.79
C SER A 41 -21.59 -28.87 14.71
N ARG A 42 -21.38 -27.55 14.79
CA ARG A 42 -21.91 -26.53 13.90
C ARG A 42 -21.00 -26.38 12.69
N THR A 43 -21.59 -26.14 11.53
CA THR A 43 -20.84 -25.77 10.33
C THR A 43 -20.28 -24.35 10.51
N GLU A 44 -18.95 -24.20 10.49
CA GLU A 44 -18.29 -22.89 10.55
C GLU A 44 -18.11 -22.33 9.13
N LEU A 45 -18.64 -21.14 8.88
CA LEU A 45 -18.42 -20.33 7.67
C LEU A 45 -17.40 -19.25 7.98
N VAL A 46 -16.39 -19.10 7.13
CA VAL A 46 -15.40 -18.02 7.26
C VAL A 46 -15.80 -16.86 6.33
N VAL A 47 -16.00 -15.68 6.93
CA VAL A 47 -16.36 -14.46 6.20
C VAL A 47 -15.27 -13.45 6.31
N MET A 48 -14.87 -12.87 5.19
CA MET A 48 -13.84 -11.85 5.16
C MET A 48 -14.33 -10.58 4.49
N HIS A 49 -14.15 -9.44 5.15
CA HIS A 49 -14.54 -8.12 4.62
C HIS A 49 -13.57 -7.03 5.11
N TRP A 50 -13.73 -5.81 4.63
CA TRP A 50 -13.00 -4.63 5.10
C TRP A 50 -13.98 -3.53 5.49
N SER A 51 -13.51 -2.57 6.30
CA SER A 51 -14.28 -1.37 6.65
C SER A 51 -13.56 -0.15 6.07
N GLY A 52 -14.12 0.45 5.02
CA GLY A 52 -13.49 1.53 4.27
C GLY A 52 -13.49 2.86 5.03
N GLU A 53 -13.86 3.96 4.36
CA GLU A 53 -14.09 5.25 5.03
C GLU A 53 -15.25 5.21 6.06
N GLY A 54 -16.09 4.17 6.01
CA GLY A 54 -17.12 3.90 7.02
C GLY A 54 -16.58 3.50 8.39
N GLY A 55 -15.30 3.13 8.48
CA GLY A 55 -14.59 2.90 9.75
C GLY A 55 -15.28 1.88 10.67
N GLN A 56 -15.28 2.16 11.98
CA GLN A 56 -15.87 1.26 12.99
C GLN A 56 -17.40 1.11 12.86
N GLU A 57 -18.08 2.06 12.22
CA GLU A 57 -19.55 2.01 12.09
C GLU A 57 -19.97 1.00 11.02
N GLU A 58 -19.32 0.98 9.84
CA GLU A 58 -19.51 -0.08 8.83
C GLU A 58 -19.19 -1.45 9.43
N ASP A 59 -18.11 -1.51 10.23
CA ASP A 59 -17.68 -2.72 10.93
C ASP A 59 -18.78 -3.32 11.81
N GLN A 60 -19.41 -2.46 12.60
CA GLN A 60 -20.44 -2.83 13.57
C GLN A 60 -21.73 -3.27 12.87
N ILE A 61 -22.12 -2.61 11.78
CA ILE A 61 -23.31 -2.99 11.00
C ILE A 61 -23.17 -4.41 10.46
N VAL A 62 -22.01 -4.74 9.87
CA VAL A 62 -21.78 -6.10 9.35
C VAL A 62 -21.72 -7.11 10.50
N GLU A 63 -21.08 -6.77 11.63
CA GLU A 63 -21.04 -7.66 12.79
C GLU A 63 -22.44 -7.97 13.36
N ASP A 64 -23.31 -6.96 13.47
CA ASP A 64 -24.67 -7.14 13.95
C ASP A 64 -25.53 -7.96 12.97
N ALA A 65 -25.33 -7.78 11.66
CA ALA A 65 -25.93 -8.62 10.64
C ALA A 65 -25.49 -10.09 10.78
N LEU A 66 -24.18 -10.34 10.99
CA LEU A 66 -23.66 -11.71 11.18
C LEU A 66 -24.21 -12.36 12.46
N ARG A 67 -24.29 -11.63 13.57
CA ARG A 67 -24.89 -12.14 14.82
C ARG A 67 -26.37 -12.46 14.65
N THR A 68 -27.09 -11.64 13.89
CA THR A 68 -28.50 -11.88 13.55
C THR A 68 -28.63 -13.17 12.72
N PHE A 69 -27.79 -13.34 11.71
CA PHE A 69 -27.76 -14.55 10.90
C PHE A 69 -27.46 -15.81 11.74
N GLU A 70 -26.47 -15.79 12.64
CA GLU A 70 -26.18 -16.92 13.53
C GLU A 70 -27.35 -17.26 14.46
N ARG A 71 -28.06 -16.25 14.95
CA ARG A 71 -29.25 -16.46 15.79
C ARG A 71 -30.38 -17.15 15.01
N ASP A 72 -30.58 -16.73 13.76
CA ASP A 72 -31.64 -17.25 12.90
C ASP A 72 -31.26 -18.62 12.29
N HIS A 73 -29.96 -18.96 12.27
CA HIS A 73 -29.40 -20.23 11.82
C HIS A 73 -28.53 -20.91 12.90
N PRO A 74 -29.11 -21.49 13.96
CA PRO A 74 -28.36 -21.98 15.13
C PRO A 74 -27.41 -23.15 14.86
N THR A 75 -27.53 -23.80 13.69
CA THR A 75 -26.63 -24.86 13.21
C THR A 75 -25.37 -24.32 12.54
N LEU A 76 -25.34 -23.03 12.21
CA LEU A 76 -24.23 -22.36 11.56
C LEU A 76 -23.48 -21.50 12.59
N ARG A 77 -22.19 -21.33 12.34
CA ARG A 77 -21.32 -20.39 13.04
C ARG A 77 -20.56 -19.57 12.02
N VAL A 78 -20.44 -18.27 12.21
CA VAL A 78 -19.74 -17.38 11.30
C VAL A 78 -18.47 -16.86 11.96
N ARG A 79 -17.33 -17.26 11.39
CA ARG A 79 -16.02 -16.72 11.75
C ARG A 79 -15.72 -15.50 10.87
N ARG A 80 -15.88 -14.33 11.47
CA ARG A 80 -15.57 -13.05 10.85
C ARG A 80 -14.07 -12.72 10.87
N ILE A 81 -13.54 -12.21 9.76
CA ILE A 81 -12.18 -11.66 9.62
C ILE A 81 -12.27 -10.27 9.00
N ASN A 82 -11.84 -9.24 9.72
CA ASN A 82 -11.69 -7.88 9.19
C ASN A 82 -10.29 -7.32 9.47
N PRO A 83 -9.44 -7.17 8.44
CA PRO A 83 -8.11 -6.57 8.58
C PRO A 83 -8.07 -5.04 8.74
N GLY A 84 -9.21 -4.34 8.66
CA GLY A 84 -9.31 -2.88 8.72
C GLY A 84 -9.51 -2.29 7.33
N ASP A 85 -8.44 -2.18 6.55
CA ASP A 85 -8.45 -1.55 5.22
C ASP A 85 -8.39 -2.56 4.05
N ALA A 86 -8.74 -2.10 2.84
CA ALA A 86 -8.76 -2.91 1.63
C ALA A 86 -7.38 -3.47 1.23
N GLY A 87 -6.28 -2.74 1.50
CA GLY A 87 -4.92 -3.19 1.16
C GLY A 87 -4.48 -4.35 2.07
N SER A 88 -4.67 -4.21 3.37
CA SER A 88 -4.45 -5.29 4.34
C SER A 88 -5.38 -6.49 4.08
N PHE A 89 -6.61 -6.21 3.61
CA PHE A 89 -7.58 -7.22 3.20
C PHE A 89 -7.05 -8.12 2.08
N TYR A 90 -6.64 -7.56 0.95
CA TYR A 90 -6.20 -8.38 -0.18
C TYR A 90 -4.94 -9.20 0.13
N THR A 91 -3.98 -8.63 0.88
CA THR A 91 -2.78 -9.37 1.34
C THR A 91 -3.17 -10.56 2.22
N LYS A 92 -4.13 -10.37 3.12
CA LYS A 92 -4.61 -11.44 4.01
C LYS A 92 -5.42 -12.49 3.24
N LEU A 93 -6.26 -12.08 2.31
CA LEU A 93 -7.05 -12.95 1.44
C LEU A 93 -6.13 -13.84 0.59
N GLN A 94 -5.14 -13.23 -0.06
CA GLN A 94 -4.10 -13.91 -0.81
C GLN A 94 -3.38 -14.96 0.05
N THR A 95 -2.98 -14.60 1.28
CA THR A 95 -2.30 -15.53 2.20
C THR A 95 -3.18 -16.74 2.57
N MET A 96 -4.48 -16.53 2.78
CA MET A 96 -5.43 -17.61 3.09
C MET A 96 -5.63 -18.53 1.89
N MET A 97 -5.82 -17.96 0.69
CA MET A 97 -5.92 -18.71 -0.56
C MET A 97 -4.62 -19.51 -0.85
N ALA A 98 -3.44 -18.91 -0.66
CA ALA A 98 -2.15 -19.60 -0.80
C ALA A 98 -2.00 -20.79 0.14
N SER A 99 -2.64 -20.73 1.32
CA SER A 99 -2.60 -21.82 2.30
C SER A 99 -3.61 -22.95 2.01
N GLY A 100 -4.50 -22.79 1.03
CA GLY A 100 -5.57 -23.75 0.73
C GLY A 100 -6.70 -23.76 1.78
N ASP A 101 -6.89 -22.64 2.47
CA ASP A 101 -7.98 -22.43 3.43
C ASP A 101 -8.60 -21.03 3.20
N PRO A 102 -9.19 -20.79 2.02
CA PRO A 102 -9.80 -19.51 1.70
C PRO A 102 -11.05 -19.25 2.54
N PRO A 103 -11.46 -17.97 2.73
CA PRO A 103 -12.77 -17.67 3.30
C PRO A 103 -13.89 -18.18 2.38
N ASP A 104 -15.00 -18.65 2.97
CA ASP A 104 -16.17 -19.10 2.22
C ASP A 104 -16.86 -17.95 1.48
N VAL A 105 -16.98 -16.80 2.15
CA VAL A 105 -17.61 -15.58 1.63
C VAL A 105 -16.70 -14.39 1.83
N PHE A 106 -16.49 -13.57 0.80
CA PHE A 106 -15.65 -12.39 0.92
C PHE A 106 -16.01 -11.26 -0.05
N TYR A 107 -15.53 -10.05 0.27
CA TYR A 107 -15.69 -8.90 -0.60
C TYR A 107 -14.82 -8.98 -1.86
N VAL A 108 -15.40 -8.60 -3.00
CA VAL A 108 -14.68 -8.43 -4.27
C VAL A 108 -15.15 -7.14 -4.93
N GLY A 109 -14.22 -6.21 -5.19
CA GLY A 109 -14.48 -5.02 -5.99
C GLY A 109 -14.72 -5.38 -7.46
N SER A 110 -15.61 -4.66 -8.14
CA SER A 110 -15.93 -4.92 -9.56
C SER A 110 -14.70 -4.93 -10.47
N GLU A 111 -13.66 -4.17 -10.12
CA GLU A 111 -12.41 -4.07 -10.86
C GLU A 111 -11.57 -5.35 -10.84
N ARG A 112 -11.77 -6.21 -9.83
CA ARG A 112 -11.01 -7.44 -9.63
C ARG A 112 -11.69 -8.67 -10.24
N ILE A 113 -12.95 -8.58 -10.67
CA ILE A 113 -13.73 -9.72 -11.16
C ILE A 113 -13.04 -10.46 -12.31
N PRO A 114 -12.59 -9.79 -13.39
CA PRO A 114 -11.90 -10.47 -14.49
C PRO A 114 -10.67 -11.26 -14.03
N ALA A 115 -9.87 -10.68 -13.13
CA ALA A 115 -8.67 -11.33 -12.59
C ALA A 115 -9.03 -12.55 -11.71
N PHE A 116 -9.98 -12.38 -10.78
CA PHE A 116 -10.35 -13.43 -9.83
C PHE A 116 -11.05 -14.62 -10.51
N VAL A 117 -11.90 -14.36 -11.50
CA VAL A 117 -12.56 -15.41 -12.29
C VAL A 117 -11.53 -16.16 -13.15
N THR A 118 -10.62 -15.44 -13.81
CA THR A 118 -9.55 -16.07 -14.62
C THR A 118 -8.61 -16.93 -13.77
N LEU A 119 -8.38 -16.53 -12.51
CA LEU A 119 -7.61 -17.30 -11.53
C LEU A 119 -8.41 -18.45 -10.89
N GLY A 120 -9.70 -18.59 -11.23
CA GLY A 120 -10.56 -19.66 -10.71
C GLY A 120 -10.91 -19.53 -9.23
N LEU A 121 -10.92 -18.32 -8.67
CA LEU A 121 -11.07 -18.07 -7.23
C LEU A 121 -12.53 -17.94 -6.77
N LEU A 122 -13.46 -17.72 -7.70
CA LEU A 122 -14.87 -17.43 -7.43
C LEU A 122 -15.79 -18.52 -7.96
N ALA A 123 -16.80 -18.88 -7.17
CA ALA A 123 -17.86 -19.79 -7.59
C ALA A 123 -18.92 -19.03 -8.43
N PRO A 124 -19.37 -19.57 -9.57
CA PRO A 124 -20.51 -19.01 -10.31
C PRO A 124 -21.81 -19.21 -9.52
N LEU A 125 -22.66 -18.18 -9.48
CA LEU A 125 -23.87 -18.13 -8.65
C LEU A 125 -25.15 -18.55 -9.39
N ASP A 126 -25.10 -18.68 -10.72
CA ASP A 126 -26.25 -18.98 -11.58
C ASP A 126 -26.98 -20.27 -11.17
N GLY A 127 -26.22 -21.31 -10.79
CA GLY A 127 -26.78 -22.57 -10.32
C GLY A 127 -27.56 -22.44 -9.01
N LEU A 128 -27.06 -21.62 -8.08
CA LEU A 128 -27.67 -21.34 -6.78
C LEU A 128 -28.94 -20.48 -6.94
N LEU A 129 -28.88 -19.45 -7.79
CA LEU A 129 -30.05 -18.63 -8.15
C LEU A 129 -31.15 -19.46 -8.82
N ALA A 130 -30.78 -20.36 -9.74
CA ALA A 130 -31.73 -21.27 -10.37
C ALA A 130 -32.36 -22.25 -9.37
N ALA A 131 -31.62 -22.69 -8.34
CA ALA A 131 -32.13 -23.54 -7.28
C ALA A 131 -33.15 -22.82 -6.39
N ASP A 132 -32.89 -21.56 -6.04
CA ASP A 132 -33.82 -20.71 -5.28
C ASP A 132 -35.13 -20.48 -6.05
N ALA A 133 -35.04 -20.22 -7.36
CA ALA A 133 -36.20 -20.04 -8.22
C ALA A 133 -37.10 -21.28 -8.26
N ARG A 134 -36.51 -22.49 -8.21
CA ARG A 134 -37.25 -23.76 -8.15
C ARG A 134 -37.85 -24.04 -6.77
N SER A 135 -37.16 -23.64 -5.71
CA SER A 135 -37.49 -24.04 -4.33
C SER A 135 -38.43 -23.07 -3.59
N GLN A 136 -38.81 -21.96 -4.22
CA GLN A 136 -39.70 -20.93 -3.65
C GLN A 136 -39.28 -20.47 -2.23
N VAL A 137 -37.98 -20.29 -2.01
CA VAL A 137 -37.48 -19.80 -0.72
C VAL A 137 -37.97 -18.36 -0.49
N SER A 138 -38.44 -18.06 0.72
CA SER A 138 -39.09 -16.79 1.05
C SER A 138 -38.15 -15.58 1.02
N ASP A 139 -36.85 -15.81 1.21
CA ASP A 139 -35.78 -14.80 1.26
C ASP A 139 -34.97 -14.72 -0.06
N ARG A 140 -35.53 -15.21 -1.16
CA ARG A 140 -34.85 -15.19 -2.47
C ARG A 140 -34.51 -13.75 -2.89
N LEU A 141 -33.34 -13.58 -3.50
CA LEU A 141 -32.94 -12.30 -4.10
C LEU A 141 -33.67 -12.12 -5.44
N ASP A 142 -34.40 -11.00 -5.57
CA ASP A 142 -34.97 -10.58 -6.84
C ASP A 142 -34.00 -9.61 -7.54
N LEU A 143 -33.14 -10.15 -8.40
CA LEU A 143 -32.15 -9.35 -9.12
C LEU A 143 -32.78 -8.30 -10.05
N ALA A 144 -34.07 -8.42 -10.41
CA ALA A 144 -34.77 -7.39 -11.17
C ALA A 144 -35.08 -6.13 -10.33
N ALA A 145 -35.07 -6.24 -9.01
CA ALA A 145 -35.21 -5.10 -8.10
C ALA A 145 -33.89 -4.31 -7.92
N PHE A 146 -32.77 -4.85 -8.42
CA PHE A 146 -31.47 -4.21 -8.35
C PHE A 146 -31.28 -3.22 -9.50
N TYR A 147 -30.36 -2.26 -9.34
CA TYR A 147 -29.88 -1.48 -10.48
C TYR A 147 -29.13 -2.40 -11.46
N PRO A 148 -29.54 -2.49 -12.75
CA PRO A 148 -28.99 -3.48 -13.69
C PRO A 148 -27.46 -3.41 -13.84
N ALA A 149 -26.90 -2.20 -13.89
CA ALA A 149 -25.46 -2.00 -14.01
C ALA A 149 -24.67 -2.57 -12.82
N THR A 150 -25.26 -2.59 -11.62
CA THR A 150 -24.61 -3.13 -10.42
C THR A 150 -24.51 -4.65 -10.44
N VAL A 151 -25.52 -5.35 -10.97
CA VAL A 151 -25.50 -6.80 -11.16
C VAL A 151 -24.55 -7.17 -12.29
N ALA A 152 -24.64 -6.45 -13.41
CA ALA A 152 -23.80 -6.67 -14.58
C ALA A 152 -22.30 -6.42 -14.27
N ALA A 153 -21.96 -5.56 -13.30
CA ALA A 153 -20.57 -5.37 -12.85
C ALA A 153 -19.90 -6.65 -12.31
N PHE A 154 -20.70 -7.65 -11.90
CA PHE A 154 -20.24 -8.93 -11.37
C PHE A 154 -20.51 -10.11 -12.32
N GLN A 155 -20.92 -9.83 -13.55
CA GLN A 155 -21.05 -10.83 -14.62
C GLN A 155 -19.80 -10.82 -15.49
N TYR A 156 -19.24 -12.00 -15.77
CA TYR A 156 -18.09 -12.14 -16.66
C TYR A 156 -18.19 -13.42 -17.52
N ASP A 157 -17.94 -13.28 -18.82
CA ASP A 157 -17.99 -14.39 -19.79
C ASP A 157 -16.60 -14.97 -20.14
N GLY A 158 -15.54 -14.43 -19.54
CA GLY A 158 -14.15 -14.77 -19.88
C GLY A 158 -13.47 -13.73 -20.76
N GLU A 159 -14.22 -12.78 -21.32
CA GLU A 159 -13.68 -11.69 -22.16
C GLU A 159 -14.19 -10.32 -21.71
N GLN A 160 -15.47 -10.18 -21.39
CA GLN A 160 -16.14 -8.91 -21.12
C GLN A 160 -17.01 -8.96 -19.86
N CYS A 161 -16.99 -7.87 -19.09
CA CYS A 161 -17.93 -7.70 -17.98
C CYS A 161 -19.34 -7.36 -18.48
N GLY A 162 -20.35 -7.71 -17.69
CA GLY A 162 -21.77 -7.48 -18.01
C GLY A 162 -22.43 -8.59 -18.83
N ARG A 163 -21.74 -9.72 -19.03
CA ARG A 163 -22.22 -10.91 -19.73
C ARG A 163 -21.71 -12.17 -19.03
N GLY A 164 -22.32 -13.31 -19.30
CA GLY A 164 -21.88 -14.59 -18.75
C GLY A 164 -22.41 -14.86 -17.35
N ALA A 165 -21.67 -15.68 -16.60
CA ALA A 165 -22.04 -16.11 -15.25
C ALA A 165 -21.89 -14.97 -14.24
N LEU A 166 -22.73 -14.98 -13.20
CA LEU A 166 -22.66 -14.04 -12.10
C LEU A 166 -21.74 -14.59 -10.99
N TYR A 167 -20.76 -13.81 -10.55
CA TYR A 167 -19.76 -14.27 -9.57
C TYR A 167 -19.87 -13.59 -8.19
N GLY A 168 -20.76 -12.61 -8.05
CA GLY A 168 -20.99 -11.91 -6.78
C GLY A 168 -22.34 -11.20 -6.75
N ILE A 169 -22.88 -10.98 -5.56
CA ILE A 169 -24.06 -10.13 -5.36
C ILE A 169 -23.61 -8.74 -4.90
N PRO A 170 -23.96 -7.65 -5.61
CA PRO A 170 -23.51 -6.31 -5.26
C PRO A 170 -24.10 -5.89 -3.90
N LYS A 171 -23.23 -5.48 -2.96
CA LYS A 171 -23.63 -5.08 -1.60
C LYS A 171 -24.18 -3.66 -1.57
N ASP A 172 -23.53 -2.78 -2.32
CA ASP A 172 -23.81 -1.36 -2.48
C ASP A 172 -23.09 -0.86 -3.74
N PHE A 173 -23.32 0.39 -4.12
CA PHE A 173 -22.59 1.03 -5.21
C PHE A 173 -22.52 2.54 -5.02
N THR A 174 -21.82 3.22 -5.91
CA THR A 174 -21.91 4.66 -6.06
C THR A 174 -21.79 5.07 -7.51
N THR A 175 -22.44 6.18 -7.84
CA THR A 175 -22.11 7.03 -8.99
C THR A 175 -21.14 8.12 -8.55
N VAL A 176 -20.60 8.89 -9.49
CA VAL A 176 -19.64 9.96 -9.19
C VAL A 176 -20.16 11.33 -9.58
N GLY A 177 -19.70 12.36 -8.89
CA GLY A 177 -20.02 13.76 -9.15
C GLY A 177 -19.12 14.68 -8.32
N PHE A 178 -19.48 15.95 -8.23
CA PHE A 178 -18.68 16.96 -7.52
C PHE A 178 -19.36 17.40 -6.23
N TYR A 179 -18.57 17.56 -5.18
CA TYR A 179 -19.02 18.20 -3.95
C TYR A 179 -18.72 19.68 -4.03
N TRP A 180 -19.68 20.53 -3.68
CA TRP A 180 -19.58 21.96 -3.87
C TRP A 180 -19.80 22.74 -2.57
N ASN A 181 -19.06 23.84 -2.42
CA ASN A 181 -19.10 24.71 -1.26
C ASN A 181 -20.14 25.82 -1.47
N LYS A 182 -21.25 25.75 -0.73
CA LYS A 182 -22.40 26.66 -0.88
C LYS A 182 -22.04 28.11 -0.56
N ASP A 183 -21.17 28.31 0.43
CA ASP A 183 -20.74 29.64 0.85
C ASP A 183 -19.85 30.30 -0.20
N LEU A 184 -18.97 29.53 -0.87
CA LEU A 184 -18.15 30.04 -1.96
C LEU A 184 -18.98 30.37 -3.21
N PHE A 185 -19.99 29.56 -3.52
CA PHE A 185 -20.94 29.87 -4.58
C PHE A 185 -21.69 31.18 -4.30
N ALA A 186 -22.20 31.35 -3.07
CA ALA A 186 -22.89 32.57 -2.67
C ALA A 186 -21.95 33.80 -2.74
N ARG A 187 -20.71 33.68 -2.28
CA ARG A 187 -19.69 34.74 -2.36
C ARG A 187 -19.31 35.11 -3.79
N ALA A 188 -19.32 34.14 -4.70
CA ALA A 188 -19.08 34.37 -6.13
C ALA A 188 -20.33 34.86 -6.87
N GLY A 189 -21.50 34.93 -6.22
CA GLY A 189 -22.76 35.33 -6.84
C GLY A 189 -23.34 34.29 -7.80
N LEU A 190 -23.01 33.01 -7.61
CA LEU A 190 -23.40 31.90 -8.47
C LEU A 190 -24.71 31.26 -8.01
N GLN A 191 -25.40 30.63 -8.95
CA GLN A 191 -26.56 29.78 -8.65
C GLN A 191 -26.10 28.37 -8.29
N PRO A 192 -26.89 27.60 -7.52
CA PRO A 192 -26.61 26.18 -7.29
C PRO A 192 -26.47 25.40 -8.62
N PRO A 193 -25.58 24.38 -8.69
CA PRO A 193 -25.46 23.53 -9.85
C PRO A 193 -26.80 22.90 -10.26
N SER A 194 -27.08 22.88 -11.57
CA SER A 194 -28.32 22.27 -12.09
C SER A 194 -28.17 20.75 -12.30
N ALA A 195 -29.28 20.03 -12.49
CA ALA A 195 -29.25 18.60 -12.81
C ALA A 195 -28.57 18.31 -14.18
N ASN A 196 -28.66 19.24 -15.13
CA ASN A 196 -28.13 19.11 -16.48
C ASN A 196 -26.85 19.95 -16.70
N TRP A 197 -26.10 20.19 -15.62
CA TRP A 197 -24.92 21.07 -15.62
C TRP A 197 -23.90 20.59 -16.66
N SER A 198 -23.47 21.48 -17.55
CA SER A 198 -22.50 21.17 -18.59
C SER A 198 -21.06 21.41 -18.12
N TRP A 199 -20.07 20.78 -18.78
CA TRP A 199 -18.66 21.07 -18.51
C TRP A 199 -18.30 22.57 -18.70
N ASP A 200 -18.92 23.27 -19.64
CA ASP A 200 -18.65 24.70 -19.87
C ASP A 200 -19.17 25.57 -18.72
N GLU A 201 -20.39 25.29 -18.23
CA GLU A 201 -20.95 25.96 -17.04
C GLU A 201 -20.12 25.64 -15.80
N PHE A 202 -19.76 24.37 -15.59
CA PHE A 202 -18.88 23.94 -14.51
C PHE A 202 -17.58 24.74 -14.47
N ILE A 203 -16.91 24.85 -15.63
CA ILE A 203 -15.63 25.56 -15.73
C ILE A 203 -15.80 27.07 -15.53
N ALA A 204 -16.91 27.65 -15.99
CA ALA A 204 -17.22 29.06 -15.76
C ALA A 204 -17.42 29.37 -14.27
N ASP A 205 -18.21 28.54 -13.58
CA ASP A 205 -18.49 28.65 -12.15
C ASP A 205 -17.23 28.45 -11.31
N ALA A 206 -16.46 27.40 -11.62
CA ALA A 206 -15.17 27.13 -10.98
C ALA A 206 -14.21 28.32 -11.13
N ARG A 207 -14.08 28.91 -12.34
CA ARG A 207 -13.25 30.10 -12.56
C ARG A 207 -13.75 31.32 -11.79
N ALA A 208 -15.06 31.51 -11.65
CA ALA A 208 -15.61 32.61 -10.87
C ALA A 208 -15.22 32.49 -9.39
N ILE A 209 -15.27 31.27 -8.84
CA ILE A 209 -14.82 31.00 -7.46
C ILE A 209 -13.31 31.18 -7.32
N GLY A 210 -12.52 30.71 -8.30
CA GLY A 210 -11.06 30.84 -8.30
C GLY A 210 -10.54 32.28 -8.29
N ARG A 211 -11.35 33.24 -8.74
CA ARG A 211 -11.03 34.68 -8.66
C ARG A 211 -11.22 35.24 -7.25
N LEU A 212 -11.89 34.53 -6.35
CA LEU A 212 -12.00 34.94 -4.96
C LEU A 212 -10.64 34.82 -4.27
N PRO A 213 -10.24 35.80 -3.44
CA PRO A 213 -8.95 35.78 -2.76
C PRO A 213 -8.73 34.49 -1.94
N GLY A 214 -7.63 33.78 -2.21
CA GLY A 214 -7.21 32.59 -1.47
C GLY A 214 -8.07 31.35 -1.66
N CYS A 215 -8.93 31.32 -2.69
CA CYS A 215 -9.79 30.19 -3.02
C CYS A 215 -9.28 29.46 -4.28
N THR A 216 -9.69 28.21 -4.46
CA THR A 216 -9.42 27.39 -5.66
C THR A 216 -10.77 27.01 -6.26
N GLY A 217 -10.91 27.16 -7.57
CA GLY A 217 -12.17 26.94 -8.27
C GLY A 217 -12.67 25.51 -8.17
N ALA A 218 -11.86 24.57 -8.68
CA ALA A 218 -12.18 23.15 -8.71
C ALA A 218 -10.95 22.27 -8.52
N GLU A 219 -11.14 21.12 -7.89
CA GLU A 219 -10.18 20.02 -7.86
C GLU A 219 -10.64 18.91 -8.81
N PHE A 220 -9.72 18.41 -9.65
CA PHE A 220 -10.00 17.38 -10.66
C PHE A 220 -9.22 16.09 -10.38
N VAL A 221 -9.95 15.05 -9.99
CA VAL A 221 -9.40 13.73 -9.72
C VAL A 221 -9.16 12.98 -11.04
N THR A 222 -8.01 12.32 -11.17
CA THR A 222 -7.61 11.60 -12.40
C THR A 222 -7.25 10.14 -12.16
N TRP A 223 -7.90 9.48 -11.21
CA TRP A 223 -7.79 8.02 -11.10
C TRP A 223 -8.27 7.36 -12.40
N PRO A 224 -7.76 6.17 -12.77
CA PRO A 224 -8.11 5.52 -14.03
C PRO A 224 -9.63 5.42 -14.29
N ALA A 225 -10.41 5.03 -13.27
CA ALA A 225 -11.87 5.01 -13.36
C ALA A 225 -12.49 6.41 -13.56
N MET A 226 -11.96 7.44 -12.89
CA MET A 226 -12.43 8.83 -13.05
C MET A 226 -12.10 9.37 -14.43
N VAL A 227 -10.88 9.12 -14.95
CA VAL A 227 -10.49 9.48 -16.32
C VAL A 227 -11.47 8.89 -17.33
N ARG A 228 -11.85 7.62 -17.15
CA ARG A 228 -12.89 7.00 -17.99
C ARG A 228 -14.25 7.66 -17.81
N ALA A 229 -14.64 8.09 -16.61
CA ALA A 229 -15.89 8.84 -16.42
C ALA A 229 -15.92 10.16 -17.21
N TYR A 230 -14.81 10.92 -17.25
CA TYR A 230 -14.72 12.11 -18.11
C TYR A 230 -14.88 11.76 -19.59
N LEU A 231 -14.14 10.76 -20.08
CA LEU A 231 -14.22 10.32 -21.48
C LEU A 231 -15.63 9.84 -21.85
N MET A 232 -16.26 9.07 -20.97
CA MET A 232 -17.61 8.54 -21.19
C MET A 232 -18.67 9.64 -21.24
N SER A 233 -18.46 10.78 -20.57
CA SER A 233 -19.34 11.95 -20.70
C SER A 233 -19.32 12.57 -22.11
N ASP A 234 -18.27 12.31 -22.89
CA ASP A 234 -18.16 12.67 -24.31
C ASP A 234 -18.44 11.48 -25.25
N GLY A 235 -18.91 10.34 -24.72
CA GLY A 235 -19.15 9.12 -25.50
C GLY A 235 -17.86 8.41 -25.96
N LEU A 236 -16.75 8.69 -25.30
CA LEU A 236 -15.43 8.12 -25.57
C LEU A 236 -15.03 7.12 -24.47
N ASP A 237 -14.07 6.25 -24.77
CA ASP A 237 -13.44 5.36 -23.80
C ASP A 237 -12.02 4.99 -24.28
N VAL A 238 -11.15 4.57 -23.35
CA VAL A 238 -9.82 4.02 -23.67
C VAL A 238 -9.91 2.62 -24.27
N LYS A 239 -11.00 1.91 -23.99
CA LYS A 239 -11.33 0.60 -24.54
C LYS A 239 -12.23 0.75 -25.77
N GLY A 240 -11.88 0.09 -26.87
CA GLY A 240 -12.73 -0.06 -28.04
C GLY A 240 -13.70 -1.24 -27.90
N SER A 241 -13.69 -2.15 -28.87
CA SER A 241 -14.53 -3.36 -28.81
C SER A 241 -14.05 -4.38 -27.77
N SER A 242 -12.75 -4.38 -27.44
CA SER A 242 -12.09 -5.24 -26.46
C SER A 242 -10.82 -4.55 -25.93
N PHE A 243 -10.14 -5.16 -24.96
CA PHE A 243 -8.82 -4.67 -24.49
C PHE A 243 -7.67 -4.95 -25.46
N ASP A 244 -7.94 -5.63 -26.58
CA ASP A 244 -7.02 -5.74 -27.72
C ASP A 244 -7.14 -4.54 -28.68
N ASP A 245 -8.28 -3.86 -28.68
CA ASP A 245 -8.60 -2.67 -29.48
C ASP A 245 -8.56 -1.44 -28.57
N LEU A 246 -7.37 -1.03 -28.14
CA LEU A 246 -7.20 0.16 -27.30
C LEU A 246 -7.29 1.44 -28.15
N ARG A 247 -8.03 2.43 -27.63
CA ARG A 247 -8.26 3.73 -28.27
C ARG A 247 -7.53 4.88 -27.57
N THR A 248 -6.53 4.56 -26.75
CA THR A 248 -5.74 5.54 -26.00
C THR A 248 -5.08 6.59 -26.90
N SER A 249 -4.66 6.21 -28.12
CA SER A 249 -4.09 7.12 -29.12
C SER A 249 -5.10 7.69 -30.12
N ASP A 250 -6.41 7.44 -29.97
CA ASP A 250 -7.42 8.05 -30.83
C ASP A 250 -7.36 9.59 -30.67
N PRO A 251 -7.30 10.38 -31.76
CA PRO A 251 -7.26 11.83 -31.69
C PRO A 251 -8.39 12.46 -30.84
N LYS A 252 -9.58 11.85 -30.82
CA LYS A 252 -10.71 12.34 -29.99
C LYS A 252 -10.46 12.09 -28.51
N VAL A 253 -9.95 10.91 -28.16
CA VAL A 253 -9.58 10.56 -26.77
C VAL A 253 -8.45 11.46 -26.29
N LEU A 254 -7.41 11.65 -27.10
CA LEU A 254 -6.30 12.55 -26.79
C LEU A 254 -6.77 14.00 -26.61
N ALA A 255 -7.69 14.49 -27.44
CA ALA A 255 -8.25 15.84 -27.31
C ALA A 255 -9.04 16.00 -25.99
N ALA A 256 -9.84 15.01 -25.60
CA ALA A 256 -10.59 15.03 -24.34
C ALA A 256 -9.65 14.98 -23.12
N LEU A 257 -8.60 14.16 -23.17
CA LEU A 257 -7.58 14.10 -22.12
C LEU A 257 -6.75 15.40 -22.06
N GLU A 258 -6.43 16.03 -23.19
CA GLU A 258 -5.72 17.31 -23.23
C GLU A 258 -6.60 18.45 -22.68
N ARG A 259 -7.91 18.40 -22.95
CA ARG A 259 -8.88 19.30 -22.32
C ARG A 259 -8.85 19.14 -20.79
N LEU A 260 -8.89 17.91 -20.28
CA LEU A 260 -8.77 17.63 -18.84
C LEU A 260 -7.43 18.12 -18.26
N ARG A 261 -6.32 17.90 -18.98
CA ARG A 261 -4.99 18.44 -18.62
C ARG A 261 -5.03 19.97 -18.53
N SER A 262 -5.65 20.65 -19.49
CA SER A 262 -5.73 22.11 -19.53
C SER A 262 -6.48 22.69 -18.34
N TRP A 263 -7.50 21.99 -17.81
CA TRP A 263 -8.21 22.40 -16.60
C TRP A 263 -7.34 22.25 -15.34
N ARG A 264 -6.51 21.20 -15.31
CA ARG A 264 -5.61 20.90 -14.19
C ARG A 264 -4.36 21.76 -14.14
N HIS A 265 -3.87 22.20 -15.28
CA HIS A 265 -2.70 23.05 -15.42
C HIS A 265 -3.09 24.47 -15.86
N ASP A 266 -4.30 24.91 -15.52
CA ASP A 266 -4.85 26.21 -15.90
C ASP A 266 -3.88 27.34 -15.54
N GLU A 267 -3.31 27.98 -16.55
CA GLU A 267 -2.27 29.01 -16.39
C GLU A 267 -2.77 30.23 -15.62
N SER A 268 -4.09 30.44 -15.58
CA SER A 268 -4.71 31.52 -14.81
C SER A 268 -4.70 31.29 -13.30
N GLY A 269 -4.45 30.05 -12.86
CA GLY A 269 -4.48 29.64 -11.45
C GLY A 269 -5.88 29.68 -10.82
N ALA A 270 -6.93 29.88 -11.64
CA ALA A 270 -8.30 30.02 -11.16
C ALA A 270 -8.98 28.66 -10.97
N LEU A 271 -8.66 27.66 -11.80
CA LEU A 271 -9.26 26.33 -11.69
C LEU A 271 -8.62 25.53 -10.56
N THR A 272 -7.35 25.14 -10.70
CA THR A 272 -6.60 24.35 -9.72
C THR A 272 -5.46 25.17 -9.09
N SER A 273 -5.12 24.87 -7.85
CA SER A 273 -3.92 25.41 -7.19
C SER A 273 -2.85 24.31 -7.05
N GLY A 274 -1.59 24.70 -6.79
CA GLY A 274 -0.52 23.75 -6.45
C GLY A 274 -0.92 22.74 -5.36
N LYS A 275 -1.81 23.16 -4.43
CA LYS A 275 -2.36 22.38 -3.30
C LYS A 275 -3.02 21.07 -3.72
N SER A 276 -3.53 21.06 -4.94
CA SER A 276 -4.38 20.01 -5.51
C SER A 276 -3.57 18.89 -6.17
N LYS A 277 -2.26 19.08 -6.38
CA LYS A 277 -1.45 18.13 -7.15
C LYS A 277 -0.99 16.90 -6.35
N ILE A 278 -1.04 16.92 -5.01
CA ILE A 278 -0.40 15.89 -4.14
C ILE A 278 -1.27 15.43 -2.95
N ALA A 279 -2.21 16.25 -2.48
CA ALA A 279 -3.12 15.84 -1.41
C ALA A 279 -4.08 14.73 -1.91
N THR A 280 -4.52 13.85 -1.02
CA THR A 280 -5.69 12.99 -1.30
C THR A 280 -6.85 13.93 -1.64
N GLY A 281 -7.29 13.94 -2.90
CA GLY A 281 -8.14 15.01 -3.45
C GLY A 281 -9.40 15.30 -2.61
N SER A 282 -9.94 14.29 -1.91
CA SER A 282 -11.10 14.45 -1.04
C SER A 282 -10.82 15.34 0.18
N SER A 283 -9.59 15.32 0.72
CA SER A 283 -9.22 16.10 1.90
C SER A 283 -9.05 17.60 1.63
N VAL A 284 -8.80 18.00 0.38
CA VAL A 284 -8.60 19.41 0.02
C VAL A 284 -9.88 20.22 0.21
N PHE A 285 -11.04 19.59 -0.02
CA PHE A 285 -12.35 20.19 0.18
C PHE A 285 -12.58 20.60 1.65
N LEU A 286 -12.08 19.81 2.61
CA LEU A 286 -12.19 20.08 4.04
C LEU A 286 -11.57 21.42 4.46
N SER A 287 -10.69 22.00 3.63
CA SER A 287 -10.09 23.31 3.90
C SER A 287 -11.08 24.48 3.84
N GLY A 288 -12.26 24.29 3.23
CA GLY A 288 -13.24 25.35 2.97
C GLY A 288 -12.79 26.37 1.92
N LYS A 289 -11.66 26.11 1.23
CA LYS A 289 -11.09 27.01 0.21
C LYS A 289 -11.31 26.52 -1.23
N VAL A 290 -11.84 25.32 -1.40
CA VAL A 290 -12.12 24.73 -2.72
C VAL A 290 -13.60 24.86 -3.02
N GLY A 291 -13.93 25.43 -4.18
CA GLY A 291 -15.31 25.59 -4.64
C GLY A 291 -15.97 24.26 -4.98
N LEU A 292 -15.27 23.44 -5.76
CA LEU A 292 -15.76 22.16 -6.29
C LEU A 292 -14.69 21.08 -6.13
N ALA A 293 -15.05 19.89 -5.64
CA ALA A 293 -14.10 18.79 -5.47
C ALA A 293 -14.66 17.48 -6.03
N GLY A 294 -13.93 16.86 -6.97
CA GLY A 294 -14.35 15.60 -7.56
C GLY A 294 -13.67 15.25 -8.90
N PRO A 295 -14.24 14.31 -9.66
CA PRO A 295 -15.39 13.51 -9.30
C PRO A 295 -15.04 12.52 -8.18
N PHE A 296 -15.91 12.43 -7.18
CA PHE A 296 -15.86 11.43 -6.11
C PHE A 296 -17.20 10.72 -6.02
N GLY A 297 -17.19 9.49 -5.55
CA GLY A 297 -18.41 8.81 -5.14
C GLY A 297 -18.81 9.17 -3.71
N ARG A 298 -19.83 8.48 -3.21
CA ARG A 298 -20.45 8.73 -1.91
C ARG A 298 -19.54 8.37 -0.72
N TRP A 299 -18.47 7.61 -0.94
CA TRP A 299 -17.57 7.15 0.14
C TRP A 299 -16.96 8.28 0.97
N VAL A 300 -16.90 9.52 0.46
CA VAL A 300 -16.39 10.70 1.19
C VAL A 300 -17.42 11.37 2.11
N VAL A 301 -18.72 11.09 1.95
CA VAL A 301 -19.81 11.75 2.69
C VAL A 301 -19.68 11.60 4.21
N PRO A 302 -19.34 10.42 4.78
CA PRO A 302 -19.14 10.31 6.23
C PRO A 302 -18.04 11.24 6.76
N SER A 303 -17.00 11.48 5.96
CA SER A 303 -15.93 12.43 6.27
C SER A 303 -16.41 13.88 6.16
N TYR A 304 -17.21 14.21 5.14
CA TYR A 304 -17.70 15.58 4.92
C TYR A 304 -18.84 15.99 5.87
N ARG A 305 -19.63 15.05 6.37
CA ARG A 305 -20.62 15.30 7.43
C ARG A 305 -19.98 15.80 8.74
N LYS A 306 -18.66 15.65 8.91
CA LYS A 306 -17.89 16.17 10.04
C LYS A 306 -17.45 17.63 9.85
N ILE A 307 -17.68 18.24 8.69
CA ILE A 307 -17.42 19.66 8.46
C ILE A 307 -18.34 20.47 9.40
N PRO A 308 -17.80 21.35 10.25
CA PRO A 308 -18.63 22.17 11.13
C PRO A 308 -19.56 23.10 10.35
N SER A 309 -20.67 23.53 10.96
CA SER A 309 -21.50 24.58 10.37
C SER A 309 -20.74 25.91 10.28
N PRO A 310 -21.19 26.87 9.45
CA PRO A 310 -20.59 28.21 9.39
C PRO A 310 -20.49 28.90 10.76
N ALA A 311 -21.49 28.69 11.64
CA ALA A 311 -21.49 29.23 12.99
C ALA A 311 -20.38 28.64 13.89
N ALA A 312 -19.92 27.42 13.60
CA ALA A 312 -18.83 26.74 14.29
C ALA A 312 -17.48 26.85 13.54
N GLY A 313 -17.39 27.71 12.52
CA GLY A 313 -16.16 27.96 11.77
C GLY A 313 -15.90 27.01 10.59
N GLY A 314 -16.90 26.24 10.16
CA GLY A 314 -16.84 25.47 8.90
C GLY A 314 -17.65 26.14 7.78
N PHE A 315 -18.32 25.34 6.94
CA PHE A 315 -19.04 25.82 5.75
C PHE A 315 -20.15 24.84 5.33
N GLU A 316 -21.15 25.35 4.62
CA GLU A 316 -22.22 24.53 4.04
C GLU A 316 -21.80 23.93 2.69
N TRP A 317 -22.20 22.68 2.43
CA TRP A 317 -21.84 21.96 1.20
C TRP A 317 -22.97 21.05 0.73
N ASP A 318 -22.91 20.63 -0.53
CA ASP A 318 -23.86 19.66 -1.11
C ASP A 318 -23.23 18.90 -2.29
N PHE A 319 -23.97 17.96 -2.87
CA PHE A 319 -23.56 17.17 -4.03
C PHE A 319 -24.13 17.73 -5.34
N ALA A 320 -23.31 17.71 -6.39
CA ALA A 320 -23.67 18.04 -7.76
C ALA A 320 -23.37 16.84 -8.69
N PRO A 321 -24.28 16.53 -9.64
CA PRO A 321 -24.05 15.45 -10.59
C PRO A 321 -22.80 15.70 -11.45
N LEU A 322 -22.26 14.63 -12.04
CA LEU A 322 -21.16 14.74 -12.99
C LEU A 322 -21.59 15.64 -14.17
N PRO A 323 -20.82 16.68 -14.52
CA PRO A 323 -21.18 17.54 -15.63
C PRO A 323 -21.30 16.78 -16.94
N ARG A 324 -22.31 17.14 -17.73
CA ARG A 324 -22.62 16.51 -19.01
C ARG A 324 -21.65 16.98 -20.09
N GLY A 325 -21.15 16.04 -20.89
CA GLY A 325 -20.49 16.31 -22.16
C GLY A 325 -21.47 16.19 -23.33
N GLU A 326 -21.04 15.50 -24.39
CA GLU A 326 -21.89 15.21 -25.55
C GLU A 326 -23.02 14.23 -25.23
N VAL A 327 -22.79 13.33 -24.27
CA VAL A 327 -23.75 12.30 -23.85
C VAL A 327 -23.94 12.33 -22.34
N GLU A 328 -25.12 11.92 -21.92
CA GLU A 328 -25.41 11.68 -20.52
C GLU A 328 -24.85 10.31 -20.12
N SER A 329 -23.87 10.31 -19.22
CA SER A 329 -23.20 9.10 -18.75
C SER A 329 -22.62 9.30 -17.36
N ASN A 330 -22.60 8.23 -16.58
CA ASN A 330 -21.87 8.14 -15.32
C ASN A 330 -21.20 6.76 -15.22
N ILE A 331 -20.52 6.48 -14.11
CA ILE A 331 -19.89 5.19 -13.84
C ILE A 331 -20.47 4.54 -12.59
N VAL A 332 -20.45 3.21 -12.54
CA VAL A 332 -20.76 2.43 -11.33
C VAL A 332 -19.45 1.92 -10.73
N LEU A 333 -19.25 2.23 -9.45
CA LEU A 333 -18.23 1.60 -8.61
C LEU A 333 -18.92 0.82 -7.50
N THR A 334 -18.59 -0.45 -7.35
CA THR A 334 -19.35 -1.37 -6.49
C THR A 334 -18.48 -2.50 -5.95
N VAL A 335 -18.91 -3.08 -4.84
CA VAL A 335 -18.31 -4.24 -4.19
C VAL A 335 -19.39 -5.31 -4.02
N SER A 336 -19.03 -6.58 -4.20
CA SER A 336 -19.94 -7.70 -4.01
C SER A 336 -19.59 -8.54 -2.79
N TRP A 337 -20.58 -9.26 -2.27
CA TRP A 337 -20.35 -10.51 -1.56
C TRP A 337 -20.19 -11.64 -2.59
N SER A 338 -19.02 -12.27 -2.60
CA SER A 338 -18.68 -13.39 -3.50
C SER A 338 -18.39 -14.67 -2.70
N ILE A 339 -18.59 -15.83 -3.32
CA ILE A 339 -18.32 -17.15 -2.72
C ILE A 339 -17.03 -17.72 -3.31
N SER A 340 -16.15 -18.26 -2.46
CA SER A 340 -14.96 -18.96 -2.92
C SER A 340 -15.32 -20.21 -3.75
N SER A 341 -14.61 -20.41 -4.86
CA SER A 341 -14.68 -21.67 -5.62
C SER A 341 -14.26 -22.90 -4.82
N GLU A 342 -13.48 -22.72 -3.75
CA GLU A 342 -13.01 -23.78 -2.85
C GLU A 342 -13.80 -23.85 -1.52
N SER A 343 -14.92 -23.12 -1.40
CA SER A 343 -15.77 -23.22 -0.19
C SER A 343 -16.23 -24.66 0.02
N LYS A 344 -16.09 -25.15 1.26
CA LYS A 344 -16.54 -26.49 1.66
C LYS A 344 -18.06 -26.54 1.90
N HIS A 345 -18.70 -25.37 1.99
CA HIS A 345 -20.09 -25.19 2.39
C HIS A 345 -20.81 -24.18 1.47
N PRO A 346 -20.85 -24.41 0.15
CA PRO A 346 -21.34 -23.42 -0.82
C PRO A 346 -22.83 -23.08 -0.65
N GLU A 347 -23.66 -24.03 -0.20
CA GLU A 347 -25.09 -23.78 0.05
C GLU A 347 -25.32 -22.93 1.30
N GLU A 348 -24.58 -23.19 2.38
CA GLU A 348 -24.61 -22.38 3.59
C GLU A 348 -24.01 -20.99 3.35
N ALA A 349 -22.92 -20.90 2.59
CA ALA A 349 -22.34 -19.64 2.14
C ALA A 349 -23.35 -18.82 1.32
N TRP A 350 -24.12 -19.48 0.44
CA TRP A 350 -25.18 -18.83 -0.33
C TRP A 350 -26.30 -18.28 0.55
N LYS A 351 -26.75 -19.01 1.58
CA LYS A 351 -27.73 -18.50 2.56
C LYS A 351 -27.23 -17.21 3.22
N LEU A 352 -25.95 -17.18 3.58
CA LEU A 352 -25.34 -16.00 4.17
C LEU A 352 -25.24 -14.82 3.19
N VAL A 353 -24.82 -15.06 1.94
CA VAL A 353 -24.76 -14.02 0.90
C VAL A 353 -26.14 -13.40 0.67
N ARG A 354 -27.19 -14.23 0.56
CA ARG A 354 -28.58 -13.72 0.41
C ARG A 354 -29.01 -12.84 1.57
N PHE A 355 -28.72 -13.28 2.80
CA PHE A 355 -29.02 -12.51 4.00
C PHE A 355 -28.29 -11.17 3.98
N LEU A 356 -26.96 -11.17 3.79
CA LEU A 356 -26.12 -9.98 3.82
C LEU A 356 -26.47 -8.98 2.71
N SER A 357 -26.88 -9.47 1.54
CA SER A 357 -27.29 -8.63 0.40
C SER A 357 -28.76 -8.22 0.43
N GLY A 358 -29.52 -8.60 1.46
CA GLY A 358 -30.93 -8.28 1.60
C GLY A 358 -31.20 -6.79 1.87
N GLU A 359 -32.42 -6.36 1.56
CA GLU A 359 -32.85 -4.95 1.63
C GLU A 359 -32.61 -4.30 2.99
N GLN A 360 -32.87 -5.02 4.09
CA GLN A 360 -32.68 -4.51 5.45
C GLN A 360 -31.21 -4.15 5.74
N ASN A 361 -30.27 -5.01 5.34
CA ASN A 361 -28.85 -4.78 5.56
C ASN A 361 -28.34 -3.63 4.70
N GLN A 362 -28.81 -3.51 3.46
CA GLN A 362 -28.48 -2.37 2.61
C GLN A 362 -29.04 -1.05 3.15
N ARG A 363 -30.25 -1.05 3.73
CA ARG A 363 -30.80 0.14 4.41
C ARG A 363 -29.98 0.55 5.62
N ALA A 364 -29.50 -0.40 6.42
CA ALA A 364 -28.63 -0.12 7.56
C ALA A 364 -27.31 0.53 7.11
N LEU A 365 -26.70 0.02 6.02
CA LEU A 365 -25.50 0.63 5.43
C LEU A 365 -25.77 2.01 4.82
N ALA A 366 -26.94 2.24 4.22
CA ALA A 366 -27.31 3.52 3.63
C ALA A 366 -27.35 4.67 4.65
N GLN A 367 -27.80 4.38 5.88
CA GLN A 367 -27.89 5.37 6.96
C GLN A 367 -26.53 5.95 7.37
N LEU A 368 -25.45 5.18 7.20
CA LEU A 368 -24.08 5.65 7.39
C LEU A 368 -23.71 6.75 6.38
N GLY A 369 -24.41 6.82 5.24
CA GLY A 369 -24.14 7.73 4.15
C GLY A 369 -22.94 7.32 3.30
N LEU A 370 -22.49 6.06 3.38
CA LEU A 370 -21.26 5.60 2.72
C LEU A 370 -21.47 5.29 1.22
N ALA A 371 -22.61 4.67 0.87
CA ALA A 371 -22.89 4.16 -0.47
C ALA A 371 -24.39 4.10 -0.74
N ILE A 372 -24.75 3.90 -2.02
CA ILE A 372 -26.12 3.75 -2.51
C ILE A 372 -26.52 2.27 -2.40
N PRO A 373 -27.71 1.94 -1.85
CA PRO A 373 -28.26 0.58 -1.91
C PRO A 373 -28.42 0.10 -3.35
N THR A 374 -28.02 -1.13 -3.64
CA THR A 374 -28.18 -1.73 -4.97
C THR A 374 -29.63 -2.09 -5.27
N ILE A 375 -30.48 -2.28 -4.23
CA ILE A 375 -31.93 -2.48 -4.36
C ILE A 375 -32.63 -1.12 -4.47
N ARG A 376 -33.35 -0.88 -5.57
CA ARG A 376 -34.00 0.41 -5.88
C ARG A 376 -34.90 0.92 -4.75
N ARG A 377 -35.76 0.06 -4.19
CA ARG A 377 -36.64 0.42 -3.05
C ARG A 377 -35.92 0.80 -1.76
N ALA A 378 -34.71 0.30 -1.54
CA ALA A 378 -33.88 0.73 -0.42
C ALA A 378 -33.24 2.09 -0.71
N ALA A 379 -32.78 2.31 -1.95
CA ALA A 379 -32.17 3.57 -2.39
C ALA A 379 -33.18 4.73 -2.41
N GLU A 380 -34.44 4.47 -2.74
CA GLU A 380 -35.53 5.47 -2.74
C GLU A 380 -36.13 5.74 -1.35
N SER A 381 -35.63 5.06 -0.30
CA SER A 381 -36.14 5.21 1.06
C SER A 381 -35.43 6.32 1.84
N GLU A 382 -36.07 6.80 2.92
CA GLU A 382 -35.47 7.77 3.87
C GLU A 382 -34.18 7.25 4.52
N SER A 383 -33.88 5.94 4.44
CA SER A 383 -32.60 5.40 4.90
C SER A 383 -31.42 5.85 4.03
N PHE A 384 -31.67 6.24 2.78
CA PHE A 384 -30.66 6.78 1.88
C PHE A 384 -30.86 8.28 1.64
N ALA A 385 -32.05 8.69 1.20
CA ALA A 385 -32.37 10.08 0.83
C ALA A 385 -33.07 10.82 1.98
N ASP A 386 -32.31 11.14 3.04
CA ASP A 386 -32.79 11.94 4.17
C ASP A 386 -32.51 13.44 3.90
N PRO A 387 -33.54 14.26 3.60
CA PRO A 387 -33.35 15.67 3.27
C PRO A 387 -32.87 16.52 4.47
N THR A 388 -32.86 15.95 5.68
CA THR A 388 -32.36 16.63 6.89
C THR A 388 -30.85 16.48 7.08
N GLN A 389 -30.21 15.62 6.30
CA GLN A 389 -28.77 15.36 6.34
C GLN A 389 -28.09 15.80 5.05
N ALA A 390 -26.81 16.18 5.15
CA ALA A 390 -25.98 16.45 3.98
C ALA A 390 -25.47 15.13 3.35
N PRO A 391 -25.30 15.05 2.02
CA PRO A 391 -25.76 16.04 1.05
C PRO A 391 -27.29 16.03 0.94
N ALA A 392 -27.90 17.20 0.77
CA ALA A 392 -29.34 17.31 0.60
C ALA A 392 -29.79 16.78 -0.76
N ASN A 393 -28.90 16.85 -1.76
CA ASN A 393 -29.13 16.36 -3.12
C ASN A 393 -28.76 14.88 -3.30
N ASP A 394 -29.30 14.00 -2.44
CA ASP A 394 -29.13 12.55 -2.58
C ASP A 394 -29.78 12.00 -3.85
N GLN A 395 -30.83 12.66 -4.32
CA GLN A 395 -31.49 12.33 -5.59
C GLN A 395 -30.53 12.38 -6.78
N GLY A 396 -29.57 13.31 -6.80
CA GLY A 396 -28.58 13.41 -7.87
C GLY A 396 -27.75 12.13 -8.06
N PHE A 397 -27.52 11.34 -7.00
CA PHE A 397 -26.87 10.03 -7.11
C PHE A 397 -27.76 9.00 -7.80
N LEU A 398 -29.06 9.00 -7.48
CA LEU A 398 -30.05 8.06 -8.02
C LEU A 398 -30.34 8.35 -9.49
N ASP A 399 -30.49 9.62 -9.85
CA ASP A 399 -30.69 10.05 -11.25
C ASP A 399 -29.49 9.62 -12.12
N ALA A 400 -28.27 9.84 -11.61
CA ALA A 400 -27.05 9.39 -12.28
C ALA A 400 -26.99 7.86 -12.44
N ALA A 401 -27.61 7.07 -11.54
CA ALA A 401 -27.55 5.62 -11.57
C ALA A 401 -28.32 5.01 -12.76
N GLU A 402 -29.33 5.70 -13.30
CA GLU A 402 -30.09 5.24 -14.48
C GLU A 402 -29.25 5.27 -15.77
N HIS A 403 -28.21 6.10 -15.81
CA HIS A 403 -27.33 6.28 -16.95
C HIS A 403 -25.89 5.81 -16.69
N ALA A 404 -25.66 5.19 -15.52
CA ALA A 404 -24.34 4.74 -15.10
C ALA A 404 -23.92 3.45 -15.82
N ARG A 405 -22.64 3.39 -16.19
CA ARG A 405 -22.03 2.26 -16.91
C ARG A 405 -20.95 1.58 -16.07
N ILE A 406 -20.70 0.31 -16.36
CA ILE A 406 -19.63 -0.44 -15.72
C ILE A 406 -18.29 0.02 -16.28
N VAL A 407 -17.32 0.20 -15.39
CA VAL A 407 -15.91 0.41 -15.73
C VAL A 407 -15.21 -0.93 -15.60
N ASP A 408 -15.04 -1.63 -16.71
CA ASP A 408 -14.41 -2.95 -16.76
C ASP A 408 -12.88 -2.87 -16.93
N TRP A 409 -12.16 -3.95 -16.63
CA TRP A 409 -10.70 -4.01 -16.76
C TRP A 409 -10.28 -5.36 -17.34
N PRO A 410 -9.11 -5.48 -17.97
CA PRO A 410 -8.63 -6.79 -18.40
C PRO A 410 -8.23 -7.63 -17.18
N PRO A 411 -8.15 -8.98 -17.31
CA PRO A 411 -7.76 -9.87 -16.21
C PRO A 411 -6.38 -9.59 -15.60
N ASP A 412 -5.48 -8.92 -16.31
CA ASP A 412 -4.16 -8.57 -15.80
C ASP A 412 -4.26 -7.26 -14.99
N PRO A 413 -4.10 -7.32 -13.65
CA PRO A 413 -4.26 -6.16 -12.77
C PRO A 413 -3.20 -5.08 -13.02
N GLN A 414 -2.11 -5.38 -13.74
CA GLN A 414 -1.09 -4.37 -14.06
C GLN A 414 -1.60 -3.33 -15.05
N PHE A 415 -2.65 -3.62 -15.84
CA PHE A 415 -3.18 -2.70 -16.85
C PHE A 415 -3.61 -1.36 -16.24
N GLU A 416 -4.47 -1.40 -15.21
CA GLU A 416 -4.99 -0.20 -14.57
C GLU A 416 -3.85 0.61 -13.93
N ALA A 417 -2.94 -0.06 -13.22
CA ALA A 417 -1.80 0.58 -12.58
C ALA A 417 -0.82 1.20 -13.60
N LEU A 418 -0.64 0.58 -14.77
CA LEU A 418 0.16 1.13 -15.87
C LEU A 418 -0.52 2.34 -16.50
N LEU A 419 -1.82 2.23 -16.79
CA LEU A 419 -2.60 3.32 -17.38
C LEU A 419 -2.59 4.55 -16.46
N GLY A 420 -2.91 4.37 -15.19
CA GLY A 420 -2.91 5.45 -14.19
C GLY A 420 -1.55 6.10 -14.03
N SER A 421 -0.50 5.29 -13.78
CA SER A 421 0.86 5.80 -13.59
C SER A 421 1.37 6.60 -14.79
N ARG A 422 1.08 6.16 -16.01
CA ARG A 422 1.52 6.85 -17.22
C ARG A 422 0.68 8.08 -17.50
N LEU A 423 -0.64 8.00 -17.42
CA LEU A 423 -1.51 9.16 -17.58
C LEU A 423 -1.22 10.25 -16.56
N ASP A 424 -0.89 9.91 -15.32
CA ASP A 424 -0.52 10.90 -14.29
C ASP A 424 0.73 11.72 -14.66
N GLN A 425 1.69 11.16 -15.41
CA GLN A 425 2.84 11.92 -15.90
C GLN A 425 2.43 13.03 -16.88
N GLY A 426 1.35 12.81 -17.63
CA GLY A 426 0.79 13.79 -18.57
C GLY A 426 -0.28 14.68 -17.95
N LEU A 427 -1.13 14.15 -17.09
CA LEU A 427 -2.30 14.84 -16.55
C LEU A 427 -2.01 15.52 -15.21
N LYS A 428 -1.20 14.92 -14.34
CA LYS A 428 -1.05 15.29 -12.90
C LYS A 428 0.20 16.10 -12.66
N THR A 429 1.33 15.56 -13.06
CA THR A 429 2.59 16.31 -12.98
C THR A 429 2.77 17.21 -14.17
N GLY A 430 2.38 16.76 -15.36
CA GLY A 430 2.64 17.48 -16.60
C GLY A 430 4.11 17.37 -17.03
N ASP A 431 4.90 16.46 -16.44
CA ASP A 431 6.32 16.24 -16.72
C ASP A 431 6.58 15.85 -18.18
N LEU A 432 5.60 15.18 -18.79
CA LEU A 432 5.64 14.74 -20.17
C LEU A 432 4.46 15.34 -20.93
N PRO A 433 4.61 15.63 -22.23
CA PRO A 433 3.47 15.80 -23.11
C PRO A 433 2.53 14.59 -23.02
N LEU A 434 1.22 14.83 -23.00
CA LEU A 434 0.24 13.77 -22.83
C LEU A 434 0.35 12.68 -23.91
N ALA A 435 0.60 13.06 -25.16
CA ALA A 435 0.81 12.12 -26.25
C ALA A 435 2.01 11.18 -26.00
N GLU A 436 3.08 11.69 -25.38
CA GLU A 436 4.25 10.88 -25.00
C GLU A 436 3.91 9.95 -23.83
N ALA A 437 3.17 10.45 -22.84
CA ALA A 437 2.69 9.64 -21.71
C ALA A 437 1.83 8.45 -22.19
N VAL A 438 0.91 8.69 -23.14
CA VAL A 438 0.09 7.64 -23.78
C VAL A 438 0.94 6.67 -24.60
N ALA A 439 1.89 7.16 -25.40
CA ALA A 439 2.79 6.29 -26.16
C ALA A 439 3.65 5.40 -25.23
N ASN A 440 4.09 5.93 -24.09
CA ASN A 440 4.81 5.17 -23.08
C ASN A 440 3.91 4.08 -22.46
N PHE A 441 2.64 4.37 -22.19
CA PHE A 441 1.68 3.36 -21.75
C PHE A 441 1.52 2.23 -22.77
N GLU A 442 1.26 2.55 -24.03
CA GLU A 442 1.07 1.53 -25.07
C GLU A 442 2.31 0.66 -25.27
N ARG A 443 3.51 1.27 -25.23
CA ARG A 443 4.78 0.53 -25.29
C ARG A 443 4.91 -0.44 -24.12
N ASP A 444 4.69 0.04 -22.90
CA ASP A 444 4.88 -0.76 -21.69
C ASP A 444 3.82 -1.86 -21.58
N TRP A 445 2.58 -1.57 -21.96
CA TRP A 445 1.51 -2.57 -22.04
C TRP A 445 1.80 -3.63 -23.11
N LYS A 446 2.31 -3.22 -24.28
CA LYS A 446 2.76 -4.16 -25.31
C LYS A 446 3.90 -5.06 -24.81
N ALA A 447 4.88 -4.50 -24.09
CA ALA A 447 5.96 -5.29 -23.48
C ALA A 447 5.40 -6.30 -22.45
N GLN A 448 4.45 -5.88 -21.62
CA GLN A 448 3.78 -6.75 -20.65
C GLN A 448 3.02 -7.90 -21.33
N ARG A 449 2.35 -7.64 -22.46
CA ARG A 449 1.69 -8.68 -23.26
C ARG A 449 2.65 -9.65 -23.91
N GLN A 450 3.87 -9.24 -24.19
CA GLN A 450 4.94 -10.06 -24.76
C GLN A 450 5.75 -10.82 -23.70
N SER A 451 5.36 -10.73 -22.43
CA SER A 451 6.08 -11.36 -21.33
C SER A 451 6.23 -12.88 -21.53
N PRO A 452 7.43 -13.45 -21.31
CA PRO A 452 7.64 -14.89 -21.34
C PRO A 452 6.82 -15.64 -20.27
N LEU A 453 6.30 -14.94 -19.25
CA LEU A 453 5.47 -15.51 -18.20
C LEU A 453 4.04 -15.85 -18.65
N ARG A 454 3.61 -15.33 -19.81
CA ARG A 454 2.26 -15.58 -20.38
C ARG A 454 2.15 -16.85 -21.21
N SER A 455 3.20 -17.69 -21.27
CA SER A 455 3.14 -18.96 -22.02
C SER A 455 2.01 -19.88 -21.51
N ASP A 456 1.20 -20.43 -22.43
CA ASP A 456 -0.01 -21.19 -22.13
C ASP A 456 0.24 -22.55 -21.46
N SER A 457 1.47 -23.07 -21.47
CA SER A 457 1.80 -24.31 -20.75
C SER A 457 3.22 -24.29 -20.21
N MET A 458 3.32 -24.12 -18.88
CA MET A 458 4.56 -24.34 -18.13
C MET A 458 4.45 -25.68 -17.39
N PRO A 459 5.52 -26.49 -17.30
CA PRO A 459 5.47 -27.74 -16.54
C PRO A 459 5.29 -27.45 -15.04
N PRO A 460 4.67 -28.34 -14.26
CA PRO A 460 4.51 -28.13 -12.82
C PRO A 460 5.87 -28.10 -12.11
N MET A 461 5.94 -27.36 -11.00
CA MET A 461 7.15 -27.33 -10.17
C MET A 461 7.59 -28.73 -9.72
N PRO A 462 8.88 -29.07 -9.80
CA PRO A 462 9.40 -30.39 -9.44
C PRO A 462 9.55 -30.53 -7.91
N TRP A 463 8.46 -30.32 -7.17
CA TRP A 463 8.44 -30.28 -5.70
C TRP A 463 9.08 -31.50 -5.06
N LYS A 464 8.85 -32.71 -5.61
CA LYS A 464 9.46 -33.95 -5.11
C LYS A 464 10.99 -33.88 -5.10
N TRP A 465 11.60 -33.41 -6.18
CA TRP A 465 13.05 -33.27 -6.28
C TRP A 465 13.57 -32.18 -5.35
N LEU A 466 12.88 -31.03 -5.28
CA LEU A 466 13.24 -29.95 -4.37
C LEU A 466 13.17 -30.40 -2.90
N SER A 467 12.17 -31.18 -2.52
CA SER A 467 12.07 -31.77 -1.18
C SER A 467 13.21 -32.75 -0.91
N TRP A 468 13.58 -33.61 -1.86
CA TRP A 468 14.74 -34.50 -1.71
C TRP A 468 16.05 -33.75 -1.56
N ILE A 469 16.25 -32.67 -2.34
CA ILE A 469 17.41 -31.79 -2.22
C ILE A 469 17.44 -31.15 -0.83
N ALA A 470 16.32 -30.60 -0.36
CA ALA A 470 16.22 -30.00 0.97
C ALA A 470 16.52 -31.02 2.08
N ILE A 471 15.95 -32.23 2.01
CA ILE A 471 16.23 -33.32 2.94
C ILE A 471 17.73 -33.70 2.91
N ALA A 472 18.32 -33.81 1.72
CA ALA A 472 19.75 -34.09 1.58
C ALA A 472 20.62 -33.02 2.24
N PHE A 473 20.31 -31.73 2.05
CA PHE A 473 21.01 -30.64 2.73
C PHE A 473 20.87 -30.70 4.25
N VAL A 474 19.68 -31.03 4.77
CA VAL A 474 19.47 -31.22 6.21
C VAL A 474 20.32 -32.38 6.73
N ILE A 475 20.33 -33.52 6.04
CA ILE A 475 21.14 -34.69 6.41
C ILE A 475 22.62 -34.35 6.37
N ILE A 476 23.11 -33.71 5.31
CA ILE A 476 24.51 -33.26 5.19
C ILE A 476 24.86 -32.31 6.33
N GLY A 477 23.97 -31.38 6.69
CA GLY A 477 24.15 -30.47 7.83
C GLY A 477 24.27 -31.23 9.15
N ILE A 478 23.41 -32.21 9.40
CA ILE A 478 23.46 -33.08 10.59
C ILE A 478 24.75 -33.91 10.61
N VAL A 479 25.14 -34.50 9.49
CA VAL A 479 26.38 -35.29 9.37
C VAL A 479 27.61 -34.41 9.59
N ALA A 480 27.68 -33.24 8.97
CA ALA A 480 28.78 -32.29 9.16
C ALA A 480 28.87 -31.82 10.62
N ALA A 481 27.72 -31.50 11.25
CA ALA A 481 27.67 -31.13 12.66
C ALA A 481 28.15 -32.28 13.56
N THR A 482 27.69 -33.50 13.34
CA THR A 482 28.09 -34.68 14.13
C THR A 482 29.55 -35.07 13.92
N LEU A 483 30.09 -34.96 12.71
CA LEU A 483 31.53 -35.16 12.44
C LEU A 483 32.39 -34.08 13.11
N LYS A 484 31.95 -32.81 13.09
CA LYS A 484 32.64 -31.71 13.77
C LYS A 484 32.61 -31.86 15.29
N LEU A 485 31.51 -32.35 15.85
CA LEU A 485 31.39 -32.73 17.27
C LEU A 485 32.23 -33.96 17.65
N ARG A 486 32.54 -34.84 16.68
CA ARG A 486 33.41 -36.00 16.88
C ARG A 486 34.91 -35.68 16.77
N GLY A 487 35.27 -34.60 16.07
CA GLY A 487 36.67 -34.22 15.78
C GLY A 487 37.50 -33.69 16.97
N GLY A 488 36.89 -33.50 18.14
CA GLY A 488 37.60 -33.10 19.37
C GLY A 488 37.82 -34.27 20.33
N ALA A 489 39.05 -34.40 20.83
CA ALA A 489 39.36 -35.18 22.05
C ALA A 489 38.80 -34.48 23.30
N LEU A 490 37.48 -34.26 23.32
CA LEU A 490 36.77 -33.67 24.45
C LEU A 490 36.47 -34.79 25.46
N THR A 491 36.73 -34.51 26.73
CA THR A 491 36.36 -35.39 27.85
C THR A 491 34.84 -35.65 27.85
N LEU A 492 34.41 -36.79 28.43
CA LEU A 492 32.99 -37.14 28.52
C LEU A 492 32.13 -36.02 29.15
N ALA A 493 32.67 -35.30 30.14
CA ALA A 493 32.05 -34.15 30.78
C ALA A 493 31.82 -32.99 29.79
N ARG A 494 32.85 -32.59 29.01
CA ARG A 494 32.74 -31.53 27.99
C ARG A 494 31.77 -31.89 26.87
N ARG A 495 31.71 -33.17 26.47
CA ARG A 495 30.72 -33.67 25.50
C ARG A 495 29.28 -33.65 26.04
N SER A 496 29.10 -33.72 27.35
CA SER A 496 27.79 -33.56 28.00
C SER A 496 27.40 -32.09 28.03
N GLU A 497 28.32 -31.20 28.41
CA GLU A 497 28.11 -29.75 28.44
C GLU A 497 27.78 -29.18 27.05
N GLU A 498 28.50 -29.59 25.99
CA GLU A 498 28.18 -29.17 24.62
C GLU A 498 26.80 -29.64 24.16
N ARG A 499 26.41 -30.89 24.46
CA ARG A 499 25.09 -31.43 24.12
C ARG A 499 23.98 -30.67 24.83
N VAL A 500 24.17 -30.34 26.11
CA VAL A 500 23.24 -29.49 26.86
C VAL A 500 23.18 -28.09 26.25
N GLY A 501 24.32 -27.51 25.83
CA GLY A 501 24.36 -26.24 25.13
C GLY A 501 23.55 -26.22 23.83
N PHE A 502 23.71 -27.24 22.98
CA PHE A 502 22.90 -27.37 21.75
C PHE A 502 21.43 -27.65 22.04
N LEU A 503 21.10 -28.45 23.07
CA LEU A 503 19.70 -28.66 23.49
C LEU A 503 19.06 -27.36 23.95
N LEU A 504 19.76 -26.54 24.72
CA LEU A 504 19.29 -25.22 25.17
C LEU A 504 19.14 -24.23 24.00
N ALA A 505 20.04 -24.29 23.00
CA ALA A 505 19.94 -23.48 21.79
C ALA A 505 18.91 -24.01 20.78
N SER A 506 18.51 -25.28 20.87
CA SER A 506 17.69 -25.96 19.86
C SER A 506 16.35 -25.28 19.58
N PRO A 507 15.59 -24.71 20.55
CA PRO A 507 14.34 -24.00 20.23
C PRO A 507 14.58 -22.79 19.33
N TRP A 508 15.67 -22.04 19.56
CA TRP A 508 16.04 -20.91 18.70
C TRP A 508 16.52 -21.37 17.33
N ILE A 509 17.36 -22.40 17.27
CA ILE A 509 17.87 -22.94 15.98
C ILE A 509 16.72 -23.48 15.14
N ILE A 510 15.80 -24.23 15.74
CA ILE A 510 14.62 -24.78 15.07
C ILE A 510 13.72 -23.63 14.58
N GLY A 511 13.44 -22.65 15.44
CA GLY A 511 12.67 -21.46 15.06
C GLY A 511 13.32 -20.70 13.90
N PHE A 512 14.63 -20.44 13.96
CA PHE A 512 15.39 -19.79 12.89
C PHE A 512 15.36 -20.61 11.59
N ALA A 513 15.55 -21.93 11.66
CA ALA A 513 15.52 -22.78 10.49
C ALA A 513 14.14 -22.82 9.83
N LEU A 514 13.07 -22.98 10.62
CA LEU A 514 11.71 -23.11 10.12
C LEU A 514 11.09 -21.79 9.68
N PHE A 515 11.32 -20.70 10.41
CA PHE A 515 10.65 -19.41 10.17
C PHE A 515 11.53 -18.39 9.45
N MET A 516 12.83 -18.64 9.27
CA MET A 516 13.72 -17.73 8.54
C MET A 516 14.42 -18.42 7.37
N VAL A 517 15.18 -19.49 7.60
CA VAL A 517 15.95 -20.16 6.53
C VAL A 517 15.02 -20.83 5.52
N PHE A 518 14.00 -21.56 5.98
CA PHE A 518 13.07 -22.25 5.10
C PHE A 518 12.30 -21.29 4.17
N PRO A 519 11.68 -20.19 4.63
CA PRO A 519 11.02 -19.24 3.74
C PRO A 519 11.99 -18.57 2.74
N ILE A 520 13.24 -18.29 3.13
CA ILE A 520 14.28 -17.78 2.21
C ILE A 520 14.61 -18.82 1.13
N GLY A 521 14.81 -20.09 1.51
CA GLY A 521 15.06 -21.16 0.55
C GLY A 521 13.86 -21.40 -0.37
N MET A 522 12.64 -21.33 0.17
CA MET A 522 11.41 -21.45 -0.60
C MET A 522 11.26 -20.29 -1.60
N SER A 523 11.54 -19.04 -1.19
CA SER A 523 11.50 -17.91 -2.12
C SER A 523 12.53 -18.06 -3.25
N LEU A 524 13.68 -18.68 -3.01
CA LEU A 524 14.63 -19.01 -4.08
C LEU A 524 14.03 -19.99 -5.08
N ALA A 525 13.36 -21.04 -4.62
CA ALA A 525 12.67 -21.97 -5.51
C ALA A 525 11.57 -21.25 -6.31
N LEU A 526 10.80 -20.38 -5.65
CA LEU A 526 9.73 -19.61 -6.27
C LEU A 526 10.24 -18.55 -7.26
N ALA A 527 11.48 -18.06 -7.13
CA ALA A 527 12.10 -17.19 -8.12
C ALA A 527 12.21 -17.82 -9.51
N PHE A 528 12.17 -19.16 -9.60
CA PHE A 528 12.14 -19.92 -10.86
C PHE A 528 10.74 -20.47 -11.18
N ALA A 529 9.71 -20.04 -10.45
CA ALA A 529 8.33 -20.49 -10.61
C ALA A 529 7.44 -19.35 -11.14
N ARG A 530 6.42 -19.71 -11.91
CA ARG A 530 5.24 -18.89 -12.14
C ARG A 530 4.22 -19.29 -11.09
N TRP A 531 4.14 -18.49 -10.04
CA TRP A 531 3.16 -18.70 -8.97
C TRP A 531 2.52 -17.38 -8.60
N LYS A 532 1.19 -17.36 -8.58
CA LYS A 532 0.40 -16.15 -8.34
C LYS A 532 0.25 -15.81 -6.85
N GLY A 533 0.55 -16.76 -5.97
CA GLY A 533 0.39 -16.58 -4.53
C GLY A 533 -1.07 -16.57 -4.07
N VAL A 534 -2.04 -16.91 -4.92
CA VAL A 534 -3.47 -17.03 -4.60
C VAL A 534 -3.97 -18.47 -4.76
N SER A 535 -3.06 -19.42 -4.91
CA SER A 535 -3.35 -20.84 -5.03
C SER A 535 -2.33 -21.62 -4.18
N PRO A 536 -2.65 -22.85 -3.75
CA PRO A 536 -1.72 -23.69 -3.03
C PRO A 536 -0.38 -23.84 -3.77
N LEU A 537 0.73 -23.96 -3.03
CA LEU A 537 2.07 -24.10 -3.61
C LEU A 537 2.17 -25.25 -4.63
N GLY A 538 1.37 -26.31 -4.48
CA GLY A 538 1.31 -27.42 -5.42
C GLY A 538 0.89 -27.02 -6.85
N ALA A 539 0.19 -25.90 -7.02
CA ALA A 539 -0.26 -25.37 -8.30
C ALA A 539 0.76 -24.42 -8.96
N ALA A 540 1.96 -24.25 -8.40
CA ALA A 540 3.01 -23.44 -9.01
C ALA A 540 3.61 -24.14 -10.24
N ASP A 541 3.80 -23.37 -11.31
CA ASP A 541 4.47 -23.86 -12.52
C ASP A 541 5.97 -23.53 -12.51
N PHE A 542 6.80 -24.39 -13.09
CA PHE A 542 8.21 -24.14 -13.29
C PHE A 542 8.44 -23.24 -14.51
N ALA A 543 8.86 -22.01 -14.25
CA ALA A 543 9.11 -20.97 -15.25
C ALA A 543 10.58 -20.92 -15.70
N GLY A 544 11.46 -21.74 -15.12
CA GLY A 544 12.89 -21.66 -15.38
C GLY A 544 13.43 -20.26 -15.12
N THR A 545 14.11 -19.65 -16.09
CA THR A 545 14.66 -18.29 -15.99
C THR A 545 13.71 -17.19 -16.46
N ALA A 546 12.46 -17.50 -16.83
CA ALA A 546 11.55 -16.54 -17.45
C ALA A 546 11.27 -15.31 -16.56
N ASN A 547 11.24 -15.47 -15.23
CA ASN A 547 11.12 -14.33 -14.30
C ASN A 547 12.29 -13.33 -14.46
N PHE A 548 13.52 -13.83 -14.60
CA PHE A 548 14.69 -12.99 -14.79
C PHE A 548 14.75 -12.39 -16.19
N GLU A 549 14.30 -13.12 -17.21
CA GLU A 549 14.18 -12.60 -18.58
C GLU A 549 13.16 -11.45 -18.64
N GLN A 550 11.98 -11.63 -18.03
CA GLN A 550 10.98 -10.56 -17.88
C GLN A 550 11.59 -9.33 -17.22
N LEU A 551 12.28 -9.53 -16.09
CA LEU A 551 12.88 -8.46 -15.30
C LEU A 551 13.96 -7.67 -16.05
N LEU A 552 14.84 -8.38 -16.77
CA LEU A 552 16.00 -7.76 -17.40
C LEU A 552 15.70 -7.23 -18.80
N ALA A 553 14.79 -7.84 -19.56
CA ALA A 553 14.54 -7.48 -20.95
C ALA A 553 13.28 -6.61 -21.13
N PHE A 554 12.18 -6.92 -20.42
CA PHE A 554 10.85 -6.38 -20.73
C PHE A 554 10.31 -5.39 -19.68
N ASP A 555 10.83 -5.41 -18.46
CA ASP A 555 10.33 -4.54 -17.39
C ASP A 555 11.10 -3.21 -17.29
N HIS A 556 10.49 -2.17 -17.85
CA HIS A 556 11.00 -0.79 -17.74
C HIS A 556 10.80 -0.18 -16.35
N ARG A 557 9.76 -0.57 -15.61
CA ARG A 557 9.44 -0.02 -14.28
C ARG A 557 10.40 -0.54 -13.23
N PHE A 558 10.84 -1.79 -13.36
CA PHE A 558 11.95 -2.33 -12.59
C PHE A 558 13.19 -1.42 -12.66
N ARG A 559 13.62 -1.04 -13.87
CA ARG A 559 14.80 -0.19 -14.07
C ARG A 559 14.60 1.20 -13.46
N ALA A 560 13.42 1.79 -13.62
CA ALA A 560 13.07 3.05 -12.99
C ALA A 560 13.16 2.96 -11.45
N SER A 561 12.60 1.90 -10.86
CA SER A 561 12.61 1.72 -9.41
C SER A 561 14.00 1.49 -8.81
N LEU A 562 14.85 0.78 -9.55
CA LEU A 562 16.25 0.58 -9.20
C LEU A 562 17.02 1.90 -9.25
N TRP A 563 16.75 2.73 -10.27
CA TRP A 563 17.36 4.06 -10.39
C TRP A 563 16.96 4.99 -9.24
N VAL A 564 15.67 5.07 -8.91
CA VAL A 564 15.19 5.89 -7.77
C VAL A 564 15.88 5.46 -6.47
N THR A 565 15.99 4.15 -6.24
CA THR A 565 16.63 3.58 -5.05
C THR A 565 18.13 3.90 -5.02
N ALA A 566 18.83 3.73 -6.15
CA ALA A 566 20.26 4.03 -6.25
C ALA A 566 20.54 5.53 -6.07
N TYR A 567 19.73 6.39 -6.69
CA TYR A 567 19.86 7.84 -6.58
C TYR A 567 19.67 8.31 -5.13
N TYR A 568 18.63 7.80 -4.46
CA TYR A 568 18.43 8.01 -3.03
C TYR A 568 19.63 7.52 -2.21
N ALA A 569 20.11 6.29 -2.43
CA ALA A 569 21.22 5.72 -1.66
C ALA A 569 22.53 6.52 -1.80
N ILE A 570 22.83 7.01 -3.01
CA ILE A 570 24.02 7.84 -3.30
C ILE A 570 23.99 9.16 -2.52
N ILE A 571 22.81 9.71 -2.21
CA ILE A 571 22.67 10.93 -1.43
C ILE A 571 22.61 10.61 0.07
N ALA A 572 21.70 9.73 0.46
CA ALA A 572 21.36 9.45 1.84
C ALA A 572 22.53 8.84 2.61
N VAL A 573 23.27 7.89 2.01
CA VAL A 573 24.36 7.21 2.70
C VAL A 573 25.50 8.18 3.03
N PRO A 574 26.14 8.90 2.08
CA PRO A 574 27.23 9.83 2.41
C PRO A 574 26.79 10.97 3.32
N ALA A 575 25.63 11.60 3.05
CA ALA A 575 25.12 12.69 3.87
C ALA A 575 24.85 12.22 5.31
N GLY A 576 24.23 11.05 5.47
CA GLY A 576 23.99 10.43 6.77
C GLY A 576 25.28 10.15 7.54
N GLN A 577 26.32 9.64 6.89
CA GLN A 577 27.61 9.40 7.55
C GLN A 577 28.29 10.69 8.02
N VAL A 578 28.35 11.70 7.15
CA VAL A 578 28.98 12.98 7.47
C VAL A 578 28.26 13.66 8.62
N LEU A 579 26.93 13.76 8.56
CA LEU A 579 26.16 14.43 9.59
C LEU A 579 26.17 13.66 10.92
N ALA A 580 26.08 12.33 10.88
CA ALA A 580 26.20 11.50 12.08
C ALA A 580 27.56 11.64 12.75
N LEU A 581 28.65 11.70 11.97
CA LEU A 581 30.00 11.91 12.50
C LEU A 581 30.16 13.32 13.10
N LEU A 582 29.66 14.36 12.42
CA LEU A 582 29.68 15.73 12.93
C LEU A 582 28.89 15.84 14.24
N ALA A 583 27.70 15.25 14.31
CA ALA A 583 26.91 15.18 15.52
C ALA A 583 27.66 14.41 16.62
N ALA A 584 28.31 13.29 16.30
CA ALA A 584 29.08 12.51 17.27
C ALA A 584 30.28 13.29 17.82
N LEU A 585 31.00 14.04 16.98
CA LEU A 585 32.09 14.91 17.42
C LEU A 585 31.60 16.00 18.39
N LEU A 586 30.45 16.62 18.10
CA LEU A 586 29.82 17.59 18.98
C LEU A 586 29.42 16.95 20.32
N MET A 587 28.88 15.73 20.27
CA MET A 587 28.44 14.98 21.45
C MET A 587 29.58 14.33 22.26
N ASN A 588 30.80 14.30 21.71
CA ASN A 588 32.00 13.86 22.40
C ASN A 588 32.62 14.95 23.29
N ALA A 589 32.11 16.20 23.22
CA ALA A 589 32.54 17.27 24.09
C ALA A 589 32.12 17.03 25.55
N LYS A 590 32.99 17.38 26.50
CA LYS A 590 32.74 17.27 27.95
C LYS A 590 31.87 18.43 28.47
N LEU A 591 30.64 18.55 27.97
CA LEU A 591 29.67 19.56 28.38
C LEU A 591 28.70 19.02 29.45
N ARG A 592 28.31 19.88 30.41
CA ARG A 592 27.25 19.54 31.38
C ARG A 592 25.90 19.43 30.66
N GLY A 593 25.15 18.35 30.89
CA GLY A 593 23.85 18.10 30.24
C GLY A 593 23.90 17.31 28.93
N ILE A 594 25.09 16.84 28.49
CA ILE A 594 25.26 16.15 27.20
C ILE A 594 24.40 14.89 27.05
N HIS A 595 24.04 14.22 28.15
CA HIS A 595 23.17 13.04 28.13
C HIS A 595 21.76 13.37 27.62
N LEU A 596 21.23 14.55 27.94
CA LEU A 596 19.92 14.99 27.43
C LEU A 596 19.98 15.26 25.92
N PHE A 597 21.06 15.89 25.44
CA PHE A 597 21.27 16.12 24.01
C PHE A 597 21.40 14.80 23.23
N ARG A 598 22.15 13.81 23.76
CA ARG A 598 22.24 12.47 23.15
C ARG A 598 20.88 11.78 23.08
N ALA A 599 20.08 11.89 24.15
CA ALA A 599 18.73 11.34 24.17
C ALA A 599 17.82 12.02 23.12
N ALA A 600 17.87 13.36 23.01
CA ALA A 600 17.09 14.10 22.03
C ALA A 600 17.46 13.74 20.59
N TRP A 601 18.75 13.56 20.27
CA TRP A 601 19.21 13.13 18.95
C TRP A 601 18.87 11.67 18.62
N TYR A 602 18.79 10.81 19.64
CA TYR A 602 18.43 9.41 19.45
C TYR A 602 16.92 9.18 19.38
N LEU A 603 16.12 10.04 20.03
CA LEU A 603 14.67 9.92 20.14
C LEU A 603 13.98 9.59 18.81
N PRO A 604 14.33 10.23 17.67
CA PRO A 604 13.67 9.91 16.43
C PRO A 604 13.92 8.51 15.88
N SER A 605 15.06 7.89 16.22
CA SER A 605 15.38 6.52 15.83
C SER A 605 14.45 5.49 16.48
N VAL A 606 13.65 5.90 17.47
CA VAL A 606 12.72 5.06 18.23
C VAL A 606 11.26 5.33 17.84
N LEU A 607 10.99 6.38 17.07
CA LEU A 607 9.63 6.71 16.61
C LEU A 607 9.15 5.72 15.55
N ALA A 608 7.83 5.46 15.53
CA ALA A 608 7.21 4.62 14.53
C ALA A 608 7.38 5.22 13.11
N GLY A 609 7.94 4.45 12.19
CA GLY A 609 8.27 4.93 10.84
C GLY A 609 7.08 5.51 10.07
N VAL A 610 5.87 4.95 10.24
CA VAL A 610 4.64 5.45 9.61
C VAL A 610 4.29 6.85 10.12
N GLY A 611 4.35 7.08 11.44
CA GLY A 611 4.06 8.40 12.01
C GLY A 611 5.04 9.46 11.54
N VAL A 612 6.33 9.10 11.41
CA VAL A 612 7.36 10.01 10.86
C VAL A 612 7.09 10.30 9.38
N ALA A 613 6.72 9.30 8.58
CA ALA A 613 6.38 9.48 7.17
C ALA A 613 5.19 10.44 6.98
N VAL A 614 4.12 10.30 7.78
CA VAL A 614 2.96 11.22 7.74
C VAL A 614 3.38 12.65 8.12
N LEU A 615 4.17 12.81 9.19
CA LEU A 615 4.66 14.12 9.62
C LEU A 615 5.49 14.80 8.53
N TRP A 616 6.40 14.06 7.89
CA TRP A 616 7.22 14.61 6.82
C TRP A 616 6.46 14.89 5.54
N ARG A 617 5.39 14.14 5.25
CA ARG A 617 4.46 14.48 4.17
C ARG A 617 3.86 15.87 4.37
N TRP A 618 3.53 16.26 5.59
CA TRP A 618 3.09 17.64 5.89
C TRP A 618 4.21 18.67 5.82
N ILE A 619 5.44 18.31 6.20
CA ILE A 619 6.60 19.23 6.10
C ILE A 619 6.92 19.56 4.64
N PHE A 620 6.84 18.56 3.76
CA PHE A 620 7.08 18.66 2.32
C PHE A 620 5.84 19.07 1.53
N ASP A 621 4.75 19.44 2.20
CA ASP A 621 3.57 19.96 1.51
C ASP A 621 3.97 21.20 0.70
N ALA A 622 3.62 21.20 -0.58
CA ALA A 622 4.06 22.24 -1.50
C ALA A 622 3.53 23.62 -1.09
N ASP A 623 2.39 23.67 -0.40
CA ASP A 623 1.62 24.89 -0.23
C ASP A 623 1.35 25.24 1.24
N GLY A 624 2.42 25.69 1.88
CA GLY A 624 2.40 26.04 3.30
C GLY A 624 3.00 24.94 4.18
N GLY A 625 3.61 23.91 3.59
CA GLY A 625 4.50 23.01 4.31
C GLY A 625 5.60 23.78 5.03
N LEU A 626 6.05 23.24 6.16
CA LEU A 626 7.01 23.90 7.03
C LEU A 626 8.32 24.22 6.29
N LEU A 627 8.77 23.31 5.41
CA LEU A 627 10.02 23.49 4.68
C LEU A 627 9.89 24.59 3.61
N ASN A 628 8.82 24.56 2.81
CA ASN A 628 8.58 25.58 1.79
C ASN A 628 8.39 26.97 2.42
N SER A 629 7.66 27.05 3.54
CA SER A 629 7.50 28.29 4.30
C SER A 629 8.82 28.87 4.81
N ALA A 630 9.79 28.02 5.14
CA ALA A 630 11.10 28.44 5.61
C ALA A 630 12.05 28.86 4.47
N ILE A 631 12.02 28.18 3.33
CA ILE A 631 12.97 28.43 2.23
C ILE A 631 12.45 29.46 1.23
N GLN A 632 11.13 29.59 1.03
CA GLN A 632 10.55 30.50 0.04
C GLN A 632 11.03 31.96 0.23
N PRO A 633 11.10 32.53 1.44
CA PRO A 633 11.62 33.89 1.63
C PRO A 633 13.08 34.08 1.17
N LEU A 634 13.87 33.00 1.14
CA LEU A 634 15.26 33.01 0.65
C LEU A 634 15.34 32.85 -0.87
N LEU A 635 14.35 32.20 -1.48
CA LEU A 635 14.26 31.94 -2.92
C LEU A 635 13.62 33.08 -3.69
N THR A 636 12.63 33.77 -3.10
CA THR A 636 11.92 34.90 -3.74
C THR A 636 12.88 36.00 -4.25
N PRO A 637 13.94 36.42 -3.52
CA PRO A 637 14.90 37.40 -4.03
C PRO A 637 15.67 36.95 -5.28
N LEU A 638 15.76 35.64 -5.51
CA LEU A 638 16.41 35.04 -6.69
C LEU A 638 15.42 34.76 -7.83
N GLY A 639 14.14 35.11 -7.67
CA GLY A 639 13.09 34.78 -8.62
C GLY A 639 12.74 33.29 -8.67
N LEU A 640 13.13 32.51 -7.66
CA LEU A 640 12.88 31.08 -7.59
C LEU A 640 11.67 30.77 -6.69
N THR A 641 10.94 29.72 -7.06
CA THR A 641 9.85 29.14 -6.26
C THR A 641 10.34 27.90 -5.52
N ALA A 642 9.81 27.66 -4.32
CA ALA A 642 10.06 26.43 -3.60
C ALA A 642 9.50 25.24 -4.39
N PRO A 643 10.17 24.07 -4.36
CA PRO A 643 9.80 22.94 -5.20
C PRO A 643 8.52 22.25 -4.73
N GLU A 644 7.81 21.65 -5.68
CA GLU A 644 6.74 20.68 -5.43
C GLU A 644 7.36 19.28 -5.21
N TRP A 645 7.89 19.02 -4.01
CA TRP A 645 8.73 17.84 -3.70
C TRP A 645 8.24 16.48 -4.22
N PHE A 646 6.93 16.26 -4.18
CA PHE A 646 6.25 15.04 -4.64
C PHE A 646 5.24 15.30 -5.77
N GLY A 647 5.37 16.42 -6.46
CA GLY A 647 4.54 16.83 -7.60
C GLY A 647 5.37 16.87 -8.87
N ILE A 648 5.25 17.95 -9.65
CA ILE A 648 6.01 18.14 -10.91
C ILE A 648 7.54 18.09 -10.71
N ASP A 649 8.01 18.53 -9.54
CA ASP A 649 9.43 18.61 -9.23
C ASP A 649 10.01 17.28 -8.68
N ALA A 650 9.17 16.24 -8.52
CA ALA A 650 9.56 14.96 -7.93
C ALA A 650 10.69 14.25 -8.68
N ARG A 651 10.82 14.49 -10.00
CA ARG A 651 11.91 13.95 -10.83
C ARG A 651 13.28 14.33 -10.30
N ILE A 652 13.41 15.56 -9.79
CA ILE A 652 14.66 16.10 -9.26
C ILE A 652 14.70 15.95 -7.74
N TRP A 653 13.59 16.28 -7.07
CA TRP A 653 13.56 16.48 -5.63
C TRP A 653 12.95 15.33 -4.82
N GLY A 654 12.32 14.35 -5.46
CA GLY A 654 11.68 13.22 -4.79
C GLY A 654 12.67 12.39 -3.95
N ALA A 655 13.69 11.80 -4.60
CA ALA A 655 14.72 11.04 -3.90
C ALA A 655 15.52 11.88 -2.87
N PRO A 656 15.92 13.14 -3.17
CA PRO A 656 16.48 14.05 -2.17
C PRO A 656 15.57 14.32 -0.96
N ALA A 657 14.24 14.45 -1.13
CA ALA A 657 13.30 14.64 -0.04
C ALA A 657 13.30 13.42 0.90
N PHE A 658 13.26 12.20 0.33
CA PHE A 658 13.43 10.97 1.11
C PHE A 658 14.80 10.90 1.80
N ALA A 659 15.87 11.34 1.15
CA ALA A 659 17.20 11.40 1.74
C ALA A 659 17.23 12.36 2.93
N LEU A 660 16.71 13.57 2.78
CA LEU A 660 16.59 14.58 3.84
C LEU A 660 15.78 14.03 5.02
N MET A 661 14.68 13.34 4.75
CA MET A 661 13.91 12.67 5.80
C MET A 661 14.73 11.60 6.53
N SER A 662 15.48 10.78 5.81
CA SER A 662 16.28 9.71 6.40
C SER A 662 17.37 10.23 7.34
N LEU A 663 17.86 11.46 7.13
CA LEU A 663 18.82 12.11 8.02
C LEU A 663 18.27 12.30 9.44
N TRP A 664 16.95 12.42 9.60
CA TRP A 664 16.31 12.51 10.91
C TRP A 664 16.56 11.24 11.74
N PHE A 665 16.78 10.08 11.11
CA PHE A 665 17.10 8.81 11.77
C PHE A 665 18.60 8.59 12.05
N MET A 666 19.47 9.59 11.83
CA MET A 666 20.93 9.43 11.98
C MET A 666 21.41 9.21 13.43
N GLY A 667 20.52 9.38 14.42
CA GLY A 667 20.83 9.29 15.85
C GLY A 667 21.46 7.95 16.25
N ALA A 668 20.98 6.84 15.70
CA ALA A 668 21.59 5.52 15.94
C ALA A 668 23.04 5.45 15.43
N THR A 669 23.28 5.89 14.20
CA THR A 669 24.62 5.94 13.59
C THR A 669 25.57 6.88 14.35
N MET A 670 25.06 8.02 14.82
CA MET A 670 25.81 8.96 15.65
C MET A 670 26.29 8.30 16.95
N ILE A 671 25.45 7.51 17.63
CA ILE A 671 25.85 6.80 18.86
C ILE A 671 26.99 5.81 18.58
N VAL A 672 26.94 5.09 17.46
CA VAL A 672 28.00 4.17 17.05
C VAL A 672 29.32 4.93 16.82
N TYR A 673 29.27 6.08 16.12
CA TYR A 673 30.45 6.93 15.96
C TYR A 673 30.98 7.49 17.28
N LEU A 674 30.08 7.90 18.18
CA LEU A 674 30.45 8.42 19.49
C LEU A 674 31.15 7.34 20.35
N ALA A 675 30.65 6.11 20.33
CA ALA A 675 31.29 4.98 20.99
C ALA A 675 32.70 4.75 20.42
N GLY A 676 32.85 4.84 19.10
CA GLY A 676 34.14 4.78 18.42
C GLY A 676 35.11 5.87 18.84
N LEU A 677 34.65 7.12 18.86
CA LEU A 677 35.43 8.28 19.29
C LEU A 677 35.94 8.13 20.73
N GLN A 678 35.14 7.52 21.60
CA GLN A 678 35.51 7.27 23.01
C GLN A 678 36.50 6.12 23.20
N GLN A 679 36.64 5.23 22.21
CA GLN A 679 37.60 4.12 22.25
C GLN A 679 39.00 4.53 21.76
N ILE A 680 39.16 5.68 21.12
CA ILE A 680 40.47 6.15 20.64
C ILE A 680 41.34 6.51 21.85
N PRO A 681 42.52 5.87 22.04
CA PRO A 681 43.41 6.17 23.15
C PRO A 681 43.82 7.65 23.21
N SER A 682 43.79 8.25 24.40
CA SER A 682 44.18 9.66 24.59
C SER A 682 45.66 9.90 24.28
N GLU A 683 46.50 8.87 24.49
CA GLU A 683 47.95 8.88 24.24
C GLU A 683 48.29 9.27 22.79
N LEU A 684 47.49 8.84 21.80
CA LEU A 684 47.70 9.21 20.39
C LEU A 684 47.48 10.70 20.16
N TYR A 685 46.53 11.32 20.86
CA TYR A 685 46.27 12.76 20.76
C TYR A 685 47.35 13.58 21.50
N GLU A 686 47.87 13.06 22.61
CA GLU A 686 48.96 13.68 23.38
C GLU A 686 50.25 13.65 22.56
N ALA A 687 50.63 12.50 22.02
CA ALA A 687 51.79 12.35 21.12
C ALA A 687 51.70 13.32 19.93
N ALA A 688 50.56 13.34 19.23
CA ALA A 688 50.37 14.27 18.11
C ALA A 688 50.45 15.75 18.52
N SER A 689 50.03 16.10 19.74
CA SER A 689 50.13 17.48 20.24
C SER A 689 51.57 17.88 20.57
N ILE A 690 52.38 16.95 21.09
CA ILE A 690 53.82 17.14 21.33
C ILE A 690 54.55 17.36 20.01
N ASP A 691 54.16 16.64 18.95
CA ASP A 691 54.67 16.80 17.58
C ASP A 691 54.16 18.08 16.86
N GLY A 692 53.43 18.95 17.56
CA GLY A 692 52.91 20.22 17.02
C GLY A 692 51.75 20.06 16.03
N ALA A 693 51.07 18.92 16.00
CA ALA A 693 49.92 18.72 15.12
C ALA A 693 48.72 19.57 15.57
N SER A 694 48.22 20.43 14.68
CA SER A 694 46.99 21.20 14.90
C SER A 694 45.76 20.29 15.03
N LYS A 695 44.66 20.78 15.62
CA LYS A 695 43.41 20.01 15.77
C LYS A 695 42.86 19.46 14.45
N ARG A 696 43.00 20.23 13.36
CA ARG A 696 42.66 19.78 12.00
C ARG A 696 43.54 18.59 11.58
N ARG A 697 44.85 18.66 11.82
CA ARG A 697 45.79 17.57 11.51
C ARG A 697 45.52 16.35 12.39
N GLN A 698 45.23 16.53 13.67
CA GLN A 698 44.81 15.45 14.57
C GLN A 698 43.55 14.73 14.07
N PHE A 699 42.55 15.47 13.57
CA PHE A 699 41.33 14.87 13.01
C PHE A 699 41.62 13.99 11.80
N TRP A 700 42.34 14.51 10.79
CA TRP A 700 42.59 13.78 9.54
C TRP A 700 43.64 12.67 9.68
N SER A 701 44.60 12.81 10.60
CA SER A 701 45.72 11.86 10.75
C SER A 701 45.57 10.87 11.92
N VAL A 702 44.71 11.16 12.91
CA VAL A 702 44.49 10.27 14.07
C VAL A 702 43.02 9.84 14.14
N THR A 703 42.09 10.78 14.26
CA THR A 703 40.68 10.47 14.51
C THR A 703 40.04 9.69 13.36
N LEU A 704 40.12 10.21 12.13
CA LEU A 704 39.46 9.61 10.97
C LEU A 704 40.04 8.22 10.62
N PRO A 705 41.38 8.00 10.62
CA PRO A 705 41.95 6.67 10.45
C PRO A 705 41.51 5.67 11.53
N MET A 706 41.48 6.09 12.80
CA MET A 706 41.06 5.21 13.90
C MET A 706 39.56 4.89 13.89
N LEU A 707 38.73 5.78 13.33
CA LEU A 707 37.32 5.51 13.10
C LEU A 707 37.04 4.66 11.86
N SER A 708 38.01 4.43 10.99
CA SER A 708 37.79 3.76 9.70
C SER A 708 37.07 2.39 9.79
N PRO A 709 37.30 1.50 10.79
CA PRO A 709 36.52 0.26 10.90
C PRO A 709 35.03 0.51 11.22
N ILE A 710 34.75 1.57 11.98
CA ILE A 710 33.39 1.97 12.37
C ILE A 710 32.69 2.67 11.21
N ILE A 711 33.42 3.51 10.46
CA ILE A 711 32.93 4.09 9.20
C ILE A 711 32.55 2.97 8.23
N LEU A 712 33.42 1.97 8.05
CA LEU A 712 33.14 0.81 7.20
C LEU A 712 31.85 0.11 7.62
N PHE A 713 31.72 -0.23 8.90
CA PHE A 713 30.52 -0.86 9.44
C PHE A 713 29.26 -0.01 9.17
N ASN A 714 29.30 1.27 9.52
CA ASN A 714 28.17 2.17 9.34
C ASN A 714 27.79 2.38 7.87
N VAL A 715 28.78 2.45 6.96
CA VAL A 715 28.54 2.55 5.51
C VAL A 715 27.87 1.30 4.98
N ILE A 716 28.34 0.10 5.37
CA ILE A 716 27.72 -1.17 4.95
C ILE A 716 26.27 -1.25 5.47
N MET A 717 26.05 -0.95 6.76
CA MET A 717 24.71 -0.99 7.34
C MET A 717 23.78 0.04 6.70
N ALA A 718 24.25 1.26 6.46
CA ALA A 718 23.47 2.31 5.80
C ALA A 718 23.17 1.97 4.34
N LEU A 719 24.12 1.35 3.63
CA LEU A 719 23.91 0.87 2.26
C LEU A 719 22.79 -0.18 2.24
N ILE A 720 22.88 -1.22 3.07
CA ILE A 720 21.86 -2.28 3.14
C ILE A 720 20.49 -1.65 3.46
N ALA A 721 20.41 -0.79 4.47
CA ALA A 721 19.17 -0.12 4.85
C ALA A 721 18.60 0.77 3.73
N SER A 722 19.46 1.49 2.99
CA SER A 722 19.01 2.39 1.92
C SER A 722 18.34 1.66 0.75
N PHE A 723 18.79 0.44 0.45
CA PHE A 723 18.16 -0.41 -0.57
C PHE A 723 16.90 -1.13 -0.06
N GLN A 724 16.62 -1.09 1.25
CA GLN A 724 15.46 -1.69 1.89
C GLN A 724 14.35 -0.68 2.25
N ILE A 725 14.45 0.56 1.76
CA ILE A 725 13.42 1.58 2.01
C ILE A 725 12.07 1.16 1.42
N PHE A 726 11.06 1.07 2.28
CA PHE A 726 9.71 0.64 1.91
C PHE A 726 8.65 1.51 2.58
N THR A 727 8.59 1.50 3.91
CA THR A 727 7.52 2.15 4.69
C THR A 727 7.32 3.61 4.30
N GLN A 728 8.41 4.34 4.13
CA GLN A 728 8.41 5.75 3.78
C GLN A 728 7.84 5.97 2.39
N ALA A 729 8.31 5.20 1.41
CA ALA A 729 7.84 5.26 0.03
C ALA A 729 6.35 4.88 -0.08
N PHE A 730 5.94 3.83 0.61
CA PHE A 730 4.56 3.35 0.63
C PHE A 730 3.61 4.40 1.24
N VAL A 731 3.96 4.98 2.40
CA VAL A 731 3.07 5.90 3.14
C VAL A 731 3.05 7.31 2.55
N MET A 732 4.18 7.82 2.08
CA MET A 732 4.26 9.22 1.63
C MET A 732 3.72 9.42 0.22
N THR A 733 4.05 8.51 -0.70
CA THR A 733 3.77 8.71 -2.13
C THR A 733 3.15 7.50 -2.82
N GLY A 734 3.23 6.28 -2.28
CA GLY A 734 2.78 5.09 -2.99
C GLY A 734 3.57 4.81 -4.29
N GLY A 735 4.72 5.47 -4.48
CA GLY A 735 5.54 5.40 -5.69
C GLY A 735 5.17 6.42 -6.76
N GLU A 736 4.19 7.29 -6.50
CA GLU A 736 3.76 8.37 -7.38
C GLU A 736 4.58 9.66 -7.22
N PRO A 737 4.51 10.61 -8.16
CA PRO A 737 3.78 10.54 -9.44
C PRO A 737 4.47 9.64 -10.47
N GLY A 738 3.66 8.90 -11.22
CA GLY A 738 4.13 7.89 -12.15
C GLY A 738 4.96 6.80 -11.47
N ASP A 739 6.27 6.83 -11.72
CA ASP A 739 7.27 5.95 -11.10
C ASP A 739 8.43 6.75 -10.45
N LEU A 740 8.31 8.08 -10.32
CA LEU A 740 9.42 8.97 -9.91
C LEU A 740 9.86 8.78 -8.45
N THR A 741 8.99 8.23 -7.61
CA THR A 741 9.30 7.87 -6.23
C THR A 741 9.08 6.39 -5.94
N ARG A 742 8.94 5.57 -6.99
CA ARG A 742 8.70 4.13 -6.85
C ARG A 742 10.01 3.42 -6.48
N PHE A 743 10.26 3.23 -5.20
CA PHE A 743 11.43 2.50 -4.72
C PHE A 743 11.35 1.00 -5.06
N TYR A 744 12.51 0.35 -5.15
CA TYR A 744 12.63 -1.04 -5.58
C TYR A 744 11.78 -1.99 -4.73
N VAL A 745 11.87 -1.87 -3.39
CA VAL A 745 11.13 -2.76 -2.47
C VAL A 745 9.63 -2.49 -2.51
N LEU A 746 9.23 -1.24 -2.74
CA LEU A 746 7.83 -0.91 -2.99
C LEU A 746 7.33 -1.58 -4.28
N TYR A 747 8.11 -1.52 -5.36
CA TYR A 747 7.73 -2.17 -6.61
C TYR A 747 7.66 -3.71 -6.48
N LEU A 748 8.62 -4.32 -5.77
CA LEU A 748 8.59 -5.73 -5.41
C LEU A 748 7.31 -6.10 -4.66
N TYR A 749 6.92 -5.26 -3.68
CA TYR A 749 5.67 -5.45 -2.94
C TYR A 749 4.45 -5.38 -3.86
N ASN A 750 4.37 -4.39 -4.76
CA ASN A 750 3.26 -4.29 -5.74
C ASN A 750 3.19 -5.57 -6.59
N GLN A 751 4.32 -6.05 -7.11
CA GLN A 751 4.37 -7.28 -7.90
C GLN A 751 3.87 -8.49 -7.11
N GLY A 752 4.29 -8.69 -5.86
CA GLY A 752 3.91 -9.86 -5.07
C GLY A 752 2.46 -9.84 -4.58
N PHE A 753 1.99 -8.69 -4.08
CA PHE A 753 0.74 -8.59 -3.32
C PHE A 753 -0.40 -7.87 -4.04
N GLU A 754 -0.09 -6.94 -4.96
CA GLU A 754 -1.10 -6.17 -5.68
C GLU A 754 -1.42 -6.80 -7.04
N PHE A 755 -0.38 -7.30 -7.73
CA PHE A 755 -0.47 -7.89 -9.07
C PHE A 755 -0.44 -9.41 -9.07
N TYR A 756 -0.33 -10.04 -7.90
CA TYR A 756 -0.31 -11.49 -7.74
C TYR A 756 0.79 -12.17 -8.57
N GLU A 757 2.00 -11.60 -8.63
CA GLU A 757 3.16 -12.18 -9.30
C GLU A 757 4.22 -12.60 -8.28
N MET A 758 3.84 -13.49 -7.34
CA MET A 758 4.70 -13.87 -6.21
C MET A 758 6.02 -14.54 -6.63
N GLY A 759 6.00 -15.35 -7.69
CA GLY A 759 7.22 -15.93 -8.27
C GLY A 759 8.16 -14.87 -8.86
N TYR A 760 7.61 -13.88 -9.55
CA TYR A 760 8.35 -12.75 -10.10
C TYR A 760 8.93 -11.85 -9.00
N ALA A 761 8.12 -11.51 -7.99
CA ALA A 761 8.57 -10.76 -6.82
C ALA A 761 9.68 -11.49 -6.04
N SER A 762 9.63 -12.82 -6.00
CA SER A 762 10.71 -13.64 -5.43
C SER A 762 12.02 -13.50 -6.23
N ALA A 763 11.96 -13.48 -7.56
CA ALA A 763 13.12 -13.22 -8.41
C ALA A 763 13.70 -11.81 -8.19
N MET A 764 12.84 -10.79 -8.04
CA MET A 764 13.26 -9.44 -7.66
C MET A 764 13.99 -9.44 -6.30
N ALA A 765 13.47 -10.12 -5.28
CA ALA A 765 14.09 -10.20 -3.96
C ALA A 765 15.52 -10.76 -4.03
N TRP A 766 15.72 -11.83 -4.80
CA TRP A 766 17.04 -12.44 -5.00
C TRP A 766 17.98 -11.57 -5.83
N LEU A 767 17.49 -10.86 -6.84
CA LEU A 767 18.31 -9.91 -7.58
C LEU A 767 18.76 -8.76 -6.68
N LEU A 768 17.88 -8.22 -5.85
CA LEU A 768 18.22 -7.18 -4.87
C LEU A 768 19.31 -7.67 -3.90
N LEU A 769 19.18 -8.90 -3.40
CA LEU A 769 20.22 -9.52 -2.55
C LEU A 769 21.56 -9.56 -3.27
N LEU A 770 21.60 -9.99 -4.54
CA LEU A 770 22.84 -10.05 -5.34
C LEU A 770 23.45 -8.67 -5.56
N ILE A 771 22.62 -7.65 -5.83
CA ILE A 771 23.06 -6.26 -5.99
C ILE A 771 23.70 -5.75 -4.69
N VAL A 772 22.98 -5.86 -3.57
CA VAL A 772 23.46 -5.39 -2.25
C VAL A 772 24.69 -6.16 -1.81
N LEU A 773 24.74 -7.48 -2.02
CA LEU A 773 25.90 -8.31 -1.73
C LEU A 773 27.10 -7.90 -2.59
N GLY A 774 26.90 -7.69 -3.89
CA GLY A 774 27.94 -7.23 -4.81
C GLY A 774 28.55 -5.89 -4.39
N LEU A 775 27.70 -4.92 -4.03
CA LEU A 775 28.14 -3.62 -3.50
C LEU A 775 28.87 -3.77 -2.16
N THR A 776 28.38 -4.64 -1.27
CA THR A 776 29.01 -4.90 0.02
C THR A 776 30.40 -5.53 -0.16
N VAL A 777 30.53 -6.53 -1.06
CA VAL A 777 31.81 -7.16 -1.40
C VAL A 777 32.76 -6.14 -2.03
N LEU A 778 32.26 -5.23 -2.88
CA LEU A 778 33.07 -4.15 -3.44
C LEU A 778 33.61 -3.22 -2.35
N ILE A 779 32.77 -2.82 -1.39
CA ILE A 779 33.18 -1.99 -0.24
C ILE A 779 34.22 -2.73 0.62
N LEU A 780 33.98 -4.00 0.96
CA LEU A 780 34.92 -4.82 1.73
C LEU A 780 36.25 -5.06 0.99
N ARG A 781 36.23 -5.19 -0.34
CA ARG A 781 37.48 -5.31 -1.12
C ARG A 781 38.27 -4.01 -1.12
N THR A 782 37.61 -2.86 -1.20
CA THR A 782 38.28 -1.55 -1.16
C THR A 782 38.75 -1.18 0.24
N SER A 783 38.11 -1.70 1.30
CA SER A 783 38.45 -1.39 2.70
C SER A 783 39.88 -1.74 3.09
N ASN A 784 40.49 -2.74 2.46
CA ASN A 784 41.91 -3.08 2.65
C ASN A 784 42.87 -1.91 2.35
N ARG A 785 42.43 -0.89 1.62
CA ARG A 785 43.24 0.28 1.25
C ARG A 785 43.10 1.47 2.20
N TRP A 786 42.03 1.53 3.00
CA TRP A 786 41.70 2.72 3.79
C TRP A 786 41.29 2.44 5.25
N VAL A 787 41.07 1.17 5.60
CA VAL A 787 40.75 0.76 6.98
C VAL A 787 42.01 0.37 7.74
N HIS A 788 42.22 1.01 8.89
CA HIS A 788 43.36 0.83 9.77
C HIS A 788 42.94 -0.04 10.96
N ALA A 789 43.26 -1.34 10.91
CA ALA A 789 42.78 -2.33 11.88
C ALA A 789 43.57 -2.39 13.20
N GLU A 790 44.53 -1.48 13.43
CA GLU A 790 45.39 -1.52 14.63
C GLU A 790 44.62 -1.28 15.94
N GLY A 791 43.47 -0.60 15.91
CA GLY A 791 42.61 -0.42 17.09
C GLY A 791 41.79 -1.64 17.53
N LEU A 792 41.78 -2.74 16.75
CA LEU A 792 41.06 -3.99 17.07
C LEU A 792 42.00 -5.13 17.50
N ARG A 793 43.33 -4.91 17.47
CA ARG A 793 44.33 -5.83 18.00
C ARG A 793 44.65 -5.46 19.44
N THR A 794 43.77 -5.83 20.36
CA THR A 794 44.13 -5.95 21.79
C THR A 794 43.83 -7.36 22.26
#